data_AF-A0A8C3LGD4-F1
#
_entry.id   AF-A0A8C3LGD4-F1
#
_cell.length_a   1.000
_cell.length_b   1.000
_cell.length_c   1.000
_cell.angle_alpha   90.00
_cell.angle_beta   90.00
_cell.angle_gamma   90.00
#
_symmetry.space_group_name_H-M   'P 1'
#
loop_
_entity.id
_entity.type
_entity.pdbx_description
1 polymer ?
#
loop_
_entity_poly.entity_id
_entity_poly.type
_entity_poly.pdbx_seq_one_letter_code
_entity_poly.pdbx_strand_id
1 'polypeptide(L)'
;MSTGESFESRFEKIDGTLKDPKSEVNVDCLLDGLDALVYDLDFPALRKNKNIDNFLNRYKDTVNKMRDLRMKAEDYEVVKVIGRGAFGEVQLVRHKSSRRVYAMKLLSKFEMIKRSDSAFFWEERDIMAFANSPWVVQLFYAFQDDRYLYMVMEYMPGGDLVNLMSNYDVPEKWARFYTAEVVLALDAIHSMGFIHRDVKPDNMLLDKAGHLKLADFGTCMKMNKEGMVRCDTAVGTPDYISPEVLKSQGGDGYYGRECDWWSVGVFLYEMLVGDTPFYADSLVGTYSKIMNHKNSLTFPDDNEISKEAKNLICAFLTDREVRLGRNGVEEIKRHLFFKDDQWAWETLRDTVAPVVPDLSSDIDTSNFDDIDEDKGEEETFPIPKAFVGNQLPFVGFTYYSNRRYVQTKNSNDNRTGSSMDKSVMENMQKMIYDLEEQLHNEMQLKDEMEQKCRSSNITLDKIMKELDEEGNQRKNLELTVSQIEKEKMALQHKINDYQRKIEQESEKRRNVENEVRITTLQEELKNLKNNLEKVEAERKQAQDRLNHSEKEKNNLEIDLNYKLKSLQDRLEQEVNEHKVTKARLTDKHQSIEEAKSVAMCEMEKKVKEERAAREKAENRIVQAEKQCSMLDFDLKQSQQKLEHLLQQKERLEDEVKNLSLQLEQETNKRIMAQNELKAQAFEADNLKGSEKQLKQEINTLLEAKRLLEVELAQLAKQYRGNEGQMRELQDQLEAEQYFSTLYKTQVKELKEEIDEKNKETQRKMQELQNEKETLTTQLDLAETKAESEQLARALLEEQYFELSQESKKAASRHRQEMTDKDSIIRRLEETNSTLTKDVDLITKENSEISEKMKKQEEEYKLKKEEEINNIRMQYEKSISTERTLKTQAVNKLAEIMNRKDFKIDRKKASMQDLRKKDKENRKLQLELNQEKEKFNQMVVKYQKELNEMQAQLAEESTYRNELQMQLDSKESDIEQLRRKILDLQQGMDSTSVSSLQPDEIDGNLSESRLEGWLSIPNKGNIKRHGWKKQYVVVSSKKILFYNDEKDKDQSNPSMVLDIDKLFHVRPVTQGDVYRAETEEIPKIFQILYANEGECRKDVEVESVQPAEKTNFLNHKGHEFIPTIYHFPANCEACAKPLWHVFKPPAALECRRCHVKCHRDHLDKKEELIAPCKVSYDVTSARDMLLLASCQDEQKKWVTHLVKKIPKNPPSTFVRASPRTMSTRSSANQSFRKAVKNTSGKTR
;
A
#
# COMPACT_ATOMS: atom_id res chain seq x y z
N MET A 1 1.62 28.87 20.90
CA MET A 1 2.87 29.02 21.69
C MET A 1 2.68 30.09 22.75
N SER A 2 3.15 29.82 23.97
CA SER A 2 3.05 30.74 25.11
C SER A 2 3.94 31.98 24.94
N THR A 3 3.45 33.14 25.34
CA THR A 3 4.19 34.42 25.33
C THR A 3 4.96 34.62 26.64
N GLY A 4 5.79 33.64 27.01
CA GLY A 4 6.47 33.62 28.31
C GLY A 4 7.81 32.86 28.41
N GLU A 5 8.31 32.23 27.34
CA GLU A 5 9.69 31.72 27.33
C GLU A 5 10.66 32.89 27.06
N SER A 6 11.62 33.11 27.96
CA SER A 6 12.64 34.16 27.81
C SER A 6 13.63 33.83 26.67
N PHE A 7 14.50 34.78 26.31
CA PHE A 7 15.55 34.52 25.31
C PHE A 7 16.50 33.41 25.78
N GLU A 8 16.88 33.46 27.06
CA GLU A 8 17.72 32.48 27.74
C GLU A 8 17.04 31.11 27.75
N SER A 9 15.77 31.04 28.16
CA SER A 9 14.98 29.81 28.15
C SER A 9 14.88 29.19 26.74
N ARG A 10 14.73 30.01 25.70
CA ARG A 10 14.74 29.55 24.30
C ARG A 10 16.13 29.07 23.85
N PHE A 11 17.21 29.71 24.31
CA PHE A 11 18.58 29.30 24.03
C PHE A 11 18.91 27.98 24.73
N GLU A 12 18.65 27.87 26.04
CA GLU A 12 18.84 26.66 26.85
C GLU A 12 18.04 25.47 26.30
N LYS A 13 16.82 25.72 25.81
CA LYS A 13 15.97 24.70 25.17
C LYS A 13 16.58 24.20 23.85
N ILE A 14 17.18 25.07 23.04
CA ILE A 14 17.89 24.66 21.82
C ILE A 14 19.18 23.92 22.18
N ASP A 15 20.02 24.50 23.04
CA ASP A 15 21.29 23.92 23.50
C ASP A 15 21.11 22.54 24.18
N GLY A 16 20.07 22.40 25.00
CA GLY A 16 19.66 21.11 25.57
C GLY A 16 19.23 20.11 24.50
N THR A 17 18.43 20.54 23.51
CA THR A 17 18.01 19.68 22.38
C THR A 17 19.21 19.24 21.52
N LEU A 18 20.22 20.10 21.33
CA LEU A 18 21.46 19.76 20.61
C LEU A 18 22.36 18.76 21.38
N LYS A 19 22.22 18.69 22.70
CA LYS A 19 23.01 17.86 23.62
C LYS A 19 22.35 16.54 24.01
N ASP A 20 21.03 16.43 23.89
CA ASP A 20 20.29 15.21 24.17
C ASP A 20 20.62 14.12 23.13
N PRO A 21 21.24 12.98 23.50
CA PRO A 21 21.56 11.91 22.56
C PRO A 21 20.32 11.21 21.97
N LYS A 22 19.12 11.45 22.52
CA LYS A 22 17.84 10.97 21.97
C LYS A 22 17.17 11.97 21.02
N SER A 23 17.76 13.15 20.80
CA SER A 23 17.19 14.14 19.89
C SER A 23 17.54 13.85 18.42
N GLU A 24 16.53 13.89 17.55
CA GLU A 24 16.65 13.86 16.09
C GLU A 24 17.57 14.97 15.54
N VAL A 25 17.72 16.08 16.26
CA VAL A 25 18.55 17.23 15.86
C VAL A 25 19.77 17.43 16.76
N ASN A 26 20.25 16.38 17.44
CA ASN A 26 21.51 16.42 18.16
C ASN A 26 22.69 16.71 17.19
N VAL A 27 23.84 17.13 17.74
CA VAL A 27 24.99 17.55 16.91
C VAL A 27 25.43 16.49 15.90
N ASP A 28 25.45 15.20 16.25
CA ASP A 28 25.87 14.15 15.33
C ASP A 28 24.87 13.93 14.18
N CYS A 29 23.57 14.10 14.44
CA CYS A 29 22.54 14.09 13.39
C CYS A 29 22.65 15.28 12.42
N LEU A 30 22.98 16.46 12.93
CA LEU A 30 23.19 17.65 12.09
C LEU A 30 24.45 17.52 11.22
N LEU A 31 25.48 16.82 11.69
CA LEU A 31 26.66 16.49 10.89
C LEU A 31 26.33 15.44 9.82
N ASP A 32 25.54 14.41 10.13
CA ASP A 32 25.04 13.44 9.14
C ASP A 32 24.26 14.14 8.02
N GLY A 33 23.41 15.12 8.35
CA GLY A 33 22.62 15.88 7.38
C GLY A 33 23.48 16.72 6.44
N LEU A 34 24.59 17.29 6.93
CA LEU A 34 25.57 17.99 6.10
C LEU A 34 26.37 17.02 5.22
N ASP A 35 26.70 15.83 5.75
CA ASP A 35 27.50 14.83 5.06
C ASP A 35 26.75 14.19 3.89
N ALA A 36 25.52 13.73 4.16
CA ALA A 36 24.58 13.22 3.17
C ALA A 36 24.33 14.23 2.04
N LEU A 37 24.15 15.51 2.39
CA LEU A 37 23.94 16.58 1.42
C LEU A 37 25.18 16.82 0.54
N VAL A 38 26.40 16.64 1.04
CA VAL A 38 27.61 16.69 0.18
C VAL A 38 27.70 15.44 -0.70
N TYR A 39 27.46 14.24 -0.15
CA TYR A 39 27.49 12.98 -0.89
C TYR A 39 26.49 12.95 -2.07
N ASP A 40 25.21 13.26 -1.84
CA ASP A 40 24.17 13.23 -2.88
C ASP A 40 24.30 14.36 -3.93
N LEU A 41 25.16 15.36 -3.71
CA LEU A 41 25.36 16.50 -4.61
C LEU A 41 26.68 16.44 -5.42
N ASP A 42 27.72 15.74 -4.97
CA ASP A 42 29.07 15.82 -5.56
C ASP A 42 29.27 15.00 -6.84
N PHE A 43 28.31 15.09 -7.77
CA PHE A 43 28.33 14.39 -9.06
C PHE A 43 28.47 15.37 -10.24
N PRO A 44 29.20 15.00 -11.33
CA PRO A 44 29.44 15.90 -12.47
C PRO A 44 28.19 16.42 -13.21
N ALA A 45 27.06 15.71 -13.11
CA ALA A 45 25.79 16.18 -13.65
C ALA A 45 25.15 17.27 -12.78
N LEU A 46 25.28 17.16 -11.46
CA LEU A 46 24.69 18.04 -10.45
C LEU A 46 25.48 19.35 -10.28
N ARG A 47 26.81 19.29 -10.32
CA ARG A 47 27.71 20.47 -10.34
C ARG A 47 27.47 21.46 -11.50
N LYS A 48 26.69 21.08 -12.52
CA LYS A 48 26.23 22.03 -13.56
C LYS A 48 25.33 23.14 -13.01
N ASN A 49 24.66 22.90 -11.87
CA ASN A 49 23.91 23.94 -11.17
C ASN A 49 24.87 24.77 -10.29
N LYS A 50 25.01 26.06 -10.61
CA LYS A 50 25.88 27.00 -9.88
C LYS A 50 25.63 27.04 -8.37
N ASN A 51 24.39 26.84 -7.92
CA ASN A 51 24.07 26.82 -6.48
C ASN A 51 24.66 25.59 -5.78
N ILE A 52 24.67 24.45 -6.47
CA ILE A 52 25.24 23.19 -5.97
C ILE A 52 26.76 23.27 -5.97
N ASP A 53 27.38 23.75 -7.06
CA ASP A 53 28.83 23.89 -7.13
C ASP A 53 29.38 24.92 -6.12
N ASN A 54 28.71 26.08 -5.99
CA ASN A 54 29.07 27.08 -4.97
C ASN A 54 28.92 26.57 -3.52
N PHE A 55 27.98 25.65 -3.26
CA PHE A 55 27.83 24.99 -1.96
C PHE A 55 28.96 23.98 -1.72
N LEU A 56 29.21 23.09 -2.69
CA LEU A 56 30.27 22.09 -2.59
C LEU A 56 31.65 22.73 -2.46
N ASN A 57 31.95 23.77 -3.24
CA ASN A 57 33.23 24.49 -3.18
C ASN A 57 33.42 25.30 -1.87
N ARG A 58 32.37 25.45 -1.05
CA ARG A 58 32.45 26.05 0.30
C ARG A 58 32.61 25.00 1.40
N TYR A 59 31.96 23.85 1.26
CA TYR A 59 31.85 22.86 2.36
C TYR A 59 32.63 21.56 2.15
N LYS A 60 33.04 21.20 0.93
CA LYS A 60 33.68 19.90 0.64
C LYS A 60 34.92 19.65 1.50
N ASP A 61 35.86 20.60 1.58
CA ASP A 61 37.07 20.42 2.39
C ASP A 61 36.78 20.35 3.89
N THR A 62 35.76 21.07 4.36
CA THR A 62 35.28 21.03 5.74
C THR A 62 34.64 19.67 6.06
N VAL A 63 33.86 19.11 5.14
CA VAL A 63 33.20 17.80 5.30
C VAL A 63 34.20 16.64 5.15
N ASN A 64 35.18 16.72 4.24
CA ASN A 64 36.28 15.75 4.18
C ASN A 64 37.02 15.69 5.53
N LYS A 65 37.43 16.85 6.06
CA LYS A 65 38.09 16.94 7.38
C LYS A 65 37.18 16.47 8.52
N MET A 66 35.87 16.61 8.40
CA MET A 66 34.91 16.05 9.36
C MET A 66 34.86 14.52 9.30
N ARG A 67 34.85 13.91 8.10
CA ARG A 67 34.92 12.45 7.91
C ARG A 67 36.20 11.87 8.50
N ASP A 68 37.36 12.51 8.24
CA ASP A 68 38.66 12.10 8.80
C ASP A 68 38.66 12.03 10.34
N LEU A 69 37.92 12.95 10.99
CA LEU A 69 37.83 13.12 12.44
C LEU A 69 36.70 12.32 13.11
N ARG A 70 35.70 11.85 12.34
CA ARG A 70 34.64 10.96 12.82
C ARG A 70 35.11 9.50 12.82
N MET A 71 34.34 8.65 13.49
CA MET A 71 34.54 7.21 13.48
C MET A 71 34.19 6.64 12.10
N LYS A 72 35.04 5.74 11.60
CA LYS A 72 34.94 5.10 10.28
C LYS A 72 35.43 3.65 10.34
N ALA A 73 35.15 2.86 9.31
CA ALA A 73 35.48 1.45 9.26
C ALA A 73 37.00 1.21 9.41
N GLU A 74 37.84 2.10 8.88
CA GLU A 74 39.30 2.01 8.96
C GLU A 74 39.87 2.19 10.38
N ASP A 75 39.07 2.65 11.35
CA ASP A 75 39.46 2.69 12.77
C ASP A 75 39.42 1.28 13.41
N TYR A 76 38.83 0.29 12.73
CA TYR A 76 38.68 -1.10 13.18
C TYR A 76 39.53 -2.09 12.38
N GLU A 77 39.94 -3.17 13.03
CA GLU A 77 40.69 -4.31 12.50
C GLU A 77 39.76 -5.52 12.47
N VAL A 78 39.36 -5.98 11.29
CA VAL A 78 38.45 -7.13 11.13
C VAL A 78 39.20 -8.43 11.45
N VAL A 79 38.58 -9.30 12.24
CA VAL A 79 39.17 -10.56 12.73
C VAL A 79 38.55 -11.77 12.05
N LYS A 80 37.22 -11.88 12.04
CA LYS A 80 36.44 -12.93 11.36
C LYS A 80 35.05 -12.38 11.01
N VAL A 81 34.41 -12.86 9.95
CA VAL A 81 32.95 -12.73 9.77
C VAL A 81 32.29 -13.80 10.63
N ILE A 82 31.34 -13.40 11.49
CA ILE A 82 30.69 -14.28 12.49
C ILE A 82 29.17 -14.39 12.30
N GLY A 83 28.59 -13.63 11.39
CA GLY A 83 27.19 -13.78 10.97
C GLY A 83 26.97 -13.15 9.60
N ARG A 84 26.03 -13.65 8.81
CA ARG A 84 25.59 -13.02 7.55
C ARG A 84 24.06 -13.04 7.47
N GLY A 85 23.47 -11.88 7.18
CA GLY A 85 22.02 -11.69 7.14
C GLY A 85 21.56 -11.08 5.82
N ALA A 86 20.26 -10.88 5.68
CA ALA A 86 19.66 -10.46 4.42
C ALA A 86 20.17 -9.11 3.88
N PHE A 87 20.68 -8.22 4.73
CA PHE A 87 21.09 -6.85 4.39
C PHE A 87 22.60 -6.57 4.53
N GLY A 88 23.40 -7.57 4.91
CA GLY A 88 24.83 -7.40 5.20
C GLY A 88 25.37 -8.47 6.14
N GLU A 89 26.43 -8.17 6.89
CA GLU A 89 27.12 -9.16 7.73
C GLU A 89 27.56 -8.60 9.10
N VAL A 90 27.86 -9.51 10.03
CA VAL A 90 28.35 -9.23 11.37
C VAL A 90 29.81 -9.68 11.46
N GLN A 91 30.70 -8.75 11.76
CA GLN A 91 32.13 -8.96 11.86
C GLN A 91 32.59 -8.92 13.32
N LEU A 92 33.43 -9.86 13.72
CA LEU A 92 34.25 -9.68 14.92
C LEU A 92 35.36 -8.68 14.58
N VAL A 93 35.43 -7.57 15.33
CA VAL A 93 36.40 -6.50 15.08
C VAL A 93 37.15 -6.08 16.34
N ARG A 94 38.41 -5.67 16.17
CA ARG A 94 39.21 -5.02 17.21
C ARG A 94 39.42 -3.55 16.87
N HIS A 95 39.00 -2.63 17.73
CA HIS A 95 39.22 -1.20 17.53
C HIS A 95 40.70 -0.87 17.68
N LYS A 96 41.33 -0.28 16.64
CA LYS A 96 42.79 -0.19 16.53
C LYS A 96 43.46 0.63 17.64
N SER A 97 42.79 1.69 18.12
CA SER A 97 43.35 2.60 19.13
C SER A 97 43.11 2.14 20.58
N SER A 98 41.92 1.61 20.91
CA SER A 98 41.61 1.13 22.27
C SER A 98 41.92 -0.36 22.49
N ARG A 99 42.23 -1.10 21.42
CA ARG A 99 42.44 -2.56 21.36
C ARG A 99 41.29 -3.44 21.88
N ARG A 100 40.15 -2.84 22.21
CA ARG A 100 38.91 -3.54 22.59
C ARG A 100 38.29 -4.27 21.40
N VAL A 101 37.63 -5.38 21.71
CA VAL A 101 36.92 -6.24 20.76
C VAL A 101 35.42 -5.96 20.82
N TYR A 102 34.76 -6.03 19.66
CA TYR A 102 33.35 -5.72 19.46
C TYR A 102 32.77 -6.62 18.36
N ALA A 103 31.46 -6.82 18.36
CA ALA A 103 30.73 -7.25 17.17
C ALA A 103 30.33 -6.00 16.37
N MET A 104 30.55 -5.99 15.05
CA MET A 104 30.16 -4.89 14.17
C MET A 104 29.17 -5.41 13.11
N LYS A 105 27.90 -5.00 13.20
CA LYS A 105 26.87 -5.32 12.20
C LYS A 105 26.88 -4.24 11.12
N LEU A 106 27.08 -4.66 9.86
CA LEU A 106 27.08 -3.83 8.67
C LEU A 106 25.72 -4.01 7.96
N LEU A 107 25.06 -2.90 7.62
CA LEU A 107 23.83 -2.89 6.80
C LEU A 107 24.09 -2.11 5.51
N SER A 108 23.97 -2.75 4.35
CA SER A 108 24.19 -2.08 3.07
C SER A 108 23.01 -1.17 2.72
N LYS A 109 23.29 0.12 2.61
CA LYS A 109 22.33 1.16 2.22
C LYS A 109 21.70 0.85 0.86
N PHE A 110 22.48 0.27 -0.05
CA PHE A 110 22.04 -0.06 -1.39
C PHE A 110 20.92 -1.12 -1.38
N GLU A 111 21.11 -2.27 -0.72
CA GLU A 111 20.08 -3.32 -0.64
C GLU A 111 18.82 -2.85 0.10
N MET A 112 18.97 -2.02 1.13
CA MET A 112 17.83 -1.45 1.88
C MET A 112 16.94 -0.57 0.97
N ILE A 113 17.56 0.34 0.19
CA ILE A 113 16.84 1.17 -0.79
C ILE A 113 16.25 0.30 -1.93
N LYS A 114 17.02 -0.66 -2.46
CA LYS A 114 16.62 -1.58 -3.54
C LYS A 114 15.41 -2.44 -3.16
N ARG A 115 15.29 -2.84 -1.89
CA ARG A 115 14.15 -3.60 -1.35
C ARG A 115 13.02 -2.73 -0.79
N SER A 116 13.17 -1.40 -0.83
CA SER A 116 12.25 -0.41 -0.25
C SER A 116 12.04 -0.54 1.27
N ASP A 117 12.96 -1.18 1.98
CA ASP A 117 12.90 -1.38 3.42
C ASP A 117 14.05 -0.62 4.10
N SER A 118 13.72 0.57 4.61
CA SER A 118 14.69 1.60 5.02
C SER A 118 14.29 2.35 6.29
N ALA A 119 13.52 1.68 7.17
CA ALA A 119 13.11 2.23 8.47
C ALA A 119 13.41 1.32 9.68
N PHE A 120 13.65 0.02 9.46
CA PHE A 120 13.80 -0.97 10.54
C PHE A 120 14.94 -0.66 11.53
N PHE A 121 16.07 -0.16 11.02
CA PHE A 121 17.29 0.06 11.78
C PHE A 121 17.19 1.18 12.84
N TRP A 122 16.16 2.04 12.79
CA TRP A 122 15.96 3.10 13.78
C TRP A 122 15.60 2.54 15.15
N GLU A 123 14.59 1.66 15.21
CA GLU A 123 14.17 1.04 16.46
C GLU A 123 15.23 0.02 16.92
N GLU A 124 15.92 -0.68 16.00
CA GLU A 124 17.05 -1.55 16.35
C GLU A 124 18.19 -0.77 17.05
N ARG A 125 18.63 0.35 16.46
CA ARG A 125 19.63 1.23 17.07
C ARG A 125 19.17 1.75 18.42
N ASP A 126 17.95 2.27 18.51
CA ASP A 126 17.44 2.93 19.72
C ASP A 126 17.22 1.93 20.87
N ILE A 127 16.80 0.69 20.56
CA ILE A 127 16.73 -0.38 21.56
C ILE A 127 18.14 -0.68 22.10
N MET A 128 19.11 -0.99 21.25
CA MET A 128 20.46 -1.36 21.72
C MET A 128 21.24 -0.20 22.35
N ALA A 129 20.96 1.06 21.96
CA ALA A 129 21.59 2.26 22.54
C ALA A 129 20.97 2.67 23.89
N PHE A 130 19.67 2.43 24.10
CA PHE A 130 18.92 3.05 25.19
C PHE A 130 18.15 2.09 26.11
N ALA A 131 18.16 0.78 25.85
CA ALA A 131 17.57 -0.22 26.75
C ALA A 131 18.19 -0.21 28.14
N ASN A 132 19.52 -0.06 28.23
CA ASN A 132 20.30 -0.16 29.47
C ASN A 132 19.90 -1.41 30.30
N SER A 133 19.69 -2.53 29.61
CA SER A 133 19.21 -3.80 30.16
C SER A 133 20.29 -4.89 30.03
N PRO A 134 20.49 -5.75 31.05
CA PRO A 134 21.42 -6.88 30.93
C PRO A 134 20.94 -7.94 29.93
N TRP A 135 19.68 -7.86 29.47
CA TRP A 135 19.04 -8.79 28.53
C TRP A 135 19.08 -8.37 27.06
N VAL A 136 19.65 -7.21 26.75
CA VAL A 136 19.76 -6.65 25.40
C VAL A 136 21.25 -6.50 25.06
N VAL A 137 21.65 -6.82 23.82
CA VAL A 137 23.00 -6.54 23.32
C VAL A 137 23.22 -5.02 23.26
N GLN A 138 24.24 -4.51 23.95
CA GLN A 138 24.51 -3.09 24.06
C GLN A 138 25.24 -2.54 22.82
N LEU A 139 24.70 -1.45 22.25
CA LEU A 139 25.36 -0.64 21.23
C LEU A 139 26.25 0.42 21.88
N PHE A 140 27.52 0.47 21.48
CA PHE A 140 28.46 1.52 21.92
C PHE A 140 28.51 2.68 20.93
N TYR A 141 28.53 2.38 19.64
CA TYR A 141 28.66 3.35 18.55
C TYR A 141 27.83 2.94 17.35
N ALA A 142 27.17 3.90 16.71
CA ALA A 142 26.66 3.77 15.35
C ALA A 142 27.32 4.83 14.46
N PHE A 143 27.71 4.48 13.24
CA PHE A 143 28.23 5.42 12.25
C PHE A 143 27.94 4.94 10.83
N GLN A 144 28.32 5.72 9.81
CA GLN A 144 27.98 5.44 8.40
C GLN A 144 29.01 6.03 7.42
N ASP A 145 29.09 5.45 6.23
CA ASP A 145 29.78 5.99 5.05
C ASP A 145 28.80 6.07 3.85
N ASP A 146 29.26 6.16 2.59
CA ASP A 146 28.37 6.15 1.43
C ASP A 146 27.66 4.82 1.12
N ARG A 147 28.14 3.70 1.65
CA ARG A 147 27.67 2.33 1.36
C ARG A 147 26.95 1.67 2.53
N TYR A 148 27.43 1.88 3.75
CA TYR A 148 27.06 1.09 4.92
C TYR A 148 26.59 1.94 6.10
N LEU A 149 25.72 1.33 6.89
CA LEU A 149 25.51 1.64 8.31
C LEU A 149 26.32 0.64 9.14
N TYR A 150 26.99 1.12 10.19
CA TYR A 150 27.79 0.30 11.10
C TYR A 150 27.24 0.40 12.51
N MET A 151 27.00 -0.74 13.16
CA MET A 151 26.59 -0.84 14.56
C MET A 151 27.63 -1.61 15.36
N VAL A 152 28.36 -0.93 16.24
CA VAL A 152 29.44 -1.48 17.07
C VAL A 152 28.89 -1.83 18.44
N MET A 153 28.76 -3.13 18.69
CA MET A 153 28.06 -3.76 19.80
C MET A 153 29.03 -4.53 20.69
N GLU A 154 28.61 -4.90 21.90
CA GLU A 154 29.35 -5.90 22.68
C GLU A 154 29.46 -7.24 21.93
N TYR A 155 30.61 -7.90 22.04
CA TYR A 155 30.78 -9.24 21.46
C TYR A 155 30.19 -10.29 22.41
N MET A 156 29.46 -11.25 21.82
CA MET A 156 28.74 -12.33 22.49
C MET A 156 29.43 -13.66 22.18
N PRO A 157 30.50 -14.05 22.92
CA PRO A 157 31.39 -15.13 22.50
C PRO A 157 30.80 -16.54 22.66
N GLY A 158 29.64 -16.71 23.30
CA GLY A 158 28.99 -18.00 23.48
C GLY A 158 28.23 -18.52 22.26
N GLY A 159 28.15 -17.73 21.17
CA GLY A 159 27.33 -18.04 20.01
C GLY A 159 25.86 -17.69 20.22
N ASP A 160 25.00 -18.28 19.40
CA ASP A 160 23.53 -18.25 19.51
C ASP A 160 22.98 -19.57 20.10
N LEU A 161 21.66 -19.66 20.28
CA LEU A 161 21.01 -20.88 20.76
C LEU A 161 20.76 -21.93 19.66
N VAL A 162 20.91 -21.62 18.36
CA VAL A 162 20.93 -22.65 17.31
C VAL A 162 22.17 -23.53 17.50
N ASN A 163 23.34 -22.89 17.68
CA ASN A 163 24.60 -23.56 17.96
C ASN A 163 24.61 -24.31 19.31
N LEU A 164 23.83 -23.87 20.30
CA LEU A 164 23.66 -24.65 21.54
C LEU A 164 22.82 -25.92 21.28
N MET A 165 21.70 -25.81 20.58
CA MET A 165 20.82 -26.96 20.32
C MET A 165 21.41 -27.96 19.32
N SER A 166 22.25 -27.52 18.38
CA SER A 166 22.92 -28.43 17.44
C SER A 166 24.05 -29.26 18.07
N ASN A 167 24.64 -28.79 19.17
CA ASN A 167 25.75 -29.44 19.86
C ASN A 167 25.33 -30.22 21.13
N TYR A 168 24.12 -30.02 21.66
CA TYR A 168 23.68 -30.61 22.92
C TYR A 168 22.21 -31.05 22.88
N ASP A 169 21.95 -32.31 23.24
CA ASP A 169 20.60 -32.77 23.64
C ASP A 169 20.15 -31.98 24.88
N VAL A 170 19.24 -31.01 24.72
CA VAL A 170 18.92 -30.05 25.80
C VAL A 170 17.96 -30.66 26.83
N PRO A 171 18.38 -30.87 28.10
CA PRO A 171 17.49 -31.38 29.13
C PRO A 171 16.50 -30.30 29.60
N GLU A 172 15.33 -30.71 30.10
CA GLU A 172 14.26 -29.77 30.51
C GLU A 172 14.72 -28.69 31.50
N LYS A 173 15.69 -29.01 32.38
CA LYS A 173 16.31 -28.06 33.30
C LYS A 173 17.00 -26.88 32.58
N TRP A 174 17.68 -27.15 31.46
CA TRP A 174 18.33 -26.13 30.64
C TRP A 174 17.28 -25.33 29.85
N ALA A 175 16.30 -26.01 29.26
CA ALA A 175 15.19 -25.35 28.57
C ALA A 175 14.43 -24.40 29.51
N ARG A 176 14.20 -24.80 30.77
CA ARG A 176 13.60 -23.98 31.83
C ARG A 176 14.41 -22.71 32.13
N PHE A 177 15.74 -22.84 32.21
CA PHE A 177 16.65 -21.70 32.41
C PHE A 177 16.58 -20.72 31.23
N TYR A 178 16.85 -21.18 30.01
CA TYR A 178 16.91 -20.31 28.84
C TYR A 178 15.54 -19.70 28.49
N THR A 179 14.44 -20.45 28.65
CA THR A 179 13.07 -19.90 28.51
C THR A 179 12.80 -18.81 29.54
N ALA A 180 13.28 -18.95 30.78
CA ALA A 180 13.12 -17.91 31.79
C ALA A 180 13.94 -16.64 31.47
N GLU A 181 15.17 -16.78 30.95
CA GLU A 181 15.95 -15.63 30.49
C GLU A 181 15.30 -14.94 29.27
N VAL A 182 14.77 -15.70 28.29
CA VAL A 182 13.97 -15.15 27.18
C VAL A 182 12.74 -14.39 27.68
N VAL A 183 12.03 -14.93 28.69
CA VAL A 183 10.85 -14.28 29.26
C VAL A 183 11.20 -12.94 29.93
N LEU A 184 12.32 -12.84 30.65
CA LEU A 184 12.80 -11.57 31.22
C LEU A 184 13.32 -10.60 30.14
N ALA A 185 13.95 -11.12 29.09
CA ALA A 185 14.43 -10.32 27.97
C ALA A 185 13.29 -9.66 27.18
N LEU A 186 12.23 -10.44 26.89
CA LEU A 186 11.03 -9.92 26.23
C LEU A 186 10.24 -8.96 27.12
N ASP A 187 10.12 -9.22 28.41
CA ASP A 187 9.46 -8.29 29.34
C ASP A 187 10.19 -6.94 29.42
N ALA A 188 11.52 -6.92 29.28
CA ALA A 188 12.29 -5.68 29.15
C ALA A 188 11.96 -4.92 27.85
N ILE A 189 11.92 -5.60 26.69
CA ILE A 189 11.53 -5.03 25.39
C ILE A 189 10.08 -4.50 25.43
N HIS A 190 9.16 -5.28 26.01
CA HIS A 190 7.75 -4.91 26.18
C HIS A 190 7.56 -3.74 27.14
N SER A 191 8.41 -3.61 28.16
CA SER A 191 8.44 -2.48 29.11
C SER A 191 9.01 -1.20 28.49
N MET A 192 9.91 -1.31 27.50
CA MET A 192 10.35 -0.18 26.69
C MET A 192 9.30 0.30 25.68
N GLY A 193 8.20 -0.43 25.51
CA GLY A 193 7.12 -0.10 24.59
C GLY A 193 7.23 -0.78 23.22
N PHE A 194 8.00 -1.86 23.08
CA PHE A 194 8.25 -2.56 21.82
C PHE A 194 7.70 -3.99 21.80
N ILE A 195 7.48 -4.53 20.60
CA ILE A 195 7.18 -5.94 20.31
C ILE A 195 8.25 -6.43 19.33
N HIS A 196 8.79 -7.65 19.50
CA HIS A 196 9.95 -8.14 18.75
C HIS A 196 9.58 -8.73 17.38
N ARG A 197 8.54 -9.57 17.32
CA ARG A 197 7.98 -10.19 16.10
C ARG A 197 8.86 -11.20 15.34
N ASP A 198 10.10 -11.43 15.76
CA ASP A 198 11.01 -12.46 15.23
C ASP A 198 11.85 -13.06 16.37
N VAL A 199 11.19 -13.55 17.41
CA VAL A 199 11.85 -14.22 18.53
C VAL A 199 12.19 -15.64 18.12
N LYS A 200 13.48 -15.97 18.07
CA LYS A 200 14.01 -17.26 17.60
C LYS A 200 15.42 -17.51 18.15
N PRO A 201 15.96 -18.74 18.11
CA PRO A 201 17.26 -19.08 18.70
C PRO A 201 18.43 -18.29 18.11
N ASP A 202 18.40 -17.94 16.82
CA ASP A 202 19.44 -17.14 16.13
C ASP A 202 19.61 -15.75 16.79
N ASN A 203 18.50 -15.19 17.29
CA ASN A 203 18.43 -13.87 17.90
C ASN A 203 18.71 -13.93 19.43
N MET A 204 19.03 -15.11 19.98
CA MET A 204 19.28 -15.36 21.40
C MET A 204 20.77 -15.66 21.63
N LEU A 205 21.57 -14.62 21.80
CA LEU A 205 23.02 -14.73 21.91
C LEU A 205 23.47 -14.98 23.36
N LEU A 206 24.51 -15.80 23.55
CA LEU A 206 25.08 -16.14 24.85
C LEU A 206 26.35 -15.33 25.15
N ASP A 207 26.41 -14.72 26.34
CA ASP A 207 27.57 -13.97 26.80
C ASP A 207 28.70 -14.91 27.29
N LYS A 208 29.84 -14.31 27.65
CA LYS A 208 31.03 -15.02 28.18
C LYS A 208 30.79 -15.85 29.45
N ALA A 209 29.63 -15.75 30.08
CA ALA A 209 29.23 -16.51 31.26
C ALA A 209 28.05 -17.45 30.97
N GLY A 210 27.61 -17.56 29.70
CA GLY A 210 26.54 -18.46 29.27
C GLY A 210 25.13 -17.88 29.36
N HIS A 211 24.98 -16.60 29.70
CA HIS A 211 23.68 -15.95 29.88
C HIS A 211 23.21 -15.23 28.62
N LEU A 212 21.89 -15.25 28.41
CA LEU A 212 21.23 -14.73 27.23
C LEU A 212 21.23 -13.19 27.17
N LYS A 213 21.35 -12.67 25.93
CA LYS A 213 20.91 -11.35 25.48
C LYS A 213 20.22 -11.49 24.13
N LEU A 214 19.14 -10.74 23.93
CA LEU A 214 18.51 -10.62 22.61
C LEU A 214 19.33 -9.71 21.69
N ALA A 215 19.32 -10.06 20.40
CA ALA A 215 19.94 -9.35 19.29
C ALA A 215 18.97 -9.28 18.07
N ASP A 216 19.40 -8.60 17.02
CA ASP A 216 18.64 -8.33 15.77
C ASP A 216 17.20 -7.84 15.97
N PHE A 217 17.11 -6.61 16.46
CA PHE A 217 15.83 -5.93 16.70
C PHE A 217 15.23 -5.31 15.43
N GLY A 218 15.68 -5.68 14.23
CA GLY A 218 15.18 -5.11 12.97
C GLY A 218 13.68 -5.31 12.77
N THR A 219 13.10 -6.41 13.25
CA THR A 219 11.65 -6.62 13.18
C THR A 219 10.86 -5.90 14.28
N CYS A 220 11.49 -5.18 15.21
CA CYS A 220 10.76 -4.52 16.30
C CYS A 220 9.77 -3.46 15.82
N MET A 221 8.65 -3.32 16.54
CA MET A 221 7.73 -2.19 16.35
C MET A 221 7.24 -1.63 17.68
N LYS A 222 7.10 -0.31 17.72
CA LYS A 222 6.64 0.46 18.87
C LYS A 222 5.12 0.36 19.05
N MET A 223 4.69 -0.06 20.23
CA MET A 223 3.29 -0.14 20.60
C MET A 223 2.63 1.25 20.62
N ASN A 224 1.36 1.29 20.23
CA ASN A 224 0.47 2.41 20.52
C ASN A 224 0.10 2.48 22.02
N LYS A 225 -0.74 3.43 22.41
CA LYS A 225 -1.13 3.61 23.83
C LYS A 225 -1.96 2.44 24.37
N GLU A 226 -2.54 1.66 23.47
CA GLU A 226 -3.40 0.51 23.70
C GLU A 226 -2.59 -0.80 23.78
N GLY A 227 -1.26 -0.76 23.67
CA GLY A 227 -0.38 -1.94 23.75
C GLY A 227 -0.35 -2.80 22.47
N MET A 228 -0.75 -2.23 21.34
CA MET A 228 -0.93 -2.91 20.05
C MET A 228 -0.03 -2.28 18.97
N VAL A 229 0.28 -3.05 17.92
CA VAL A 229 0.85 -2.55 16.66
C VAL A 229 -0.07 -2.92 15.50
N ARG A 230 0.03 -2.15 14.42
CA ARG A 230 -0.53 -2.47 13.10
C ARG A 230 0.64 -2.67 12.15
N CYS A 231 0.66 -3.79 11.43
CA CYS A 231 1.60 -3.98 10.32
C CYS A 231 0.93 -4.81 9.22
N ASP A 232 0.87 -4.21 8.03
CA ASP A 232 0.24 -4.79 6.84
C ASP A 232 1.18 -5.84 6.17
N THR A 233 2.42 -5.97 6.68
CA THR A 233 3.47 -6.91 6.27
C THR A 233 3.76 -7.89 7.42
N ALA A 234 3.64 -9.20 7.17
CA ALA A 234 4.25 -10.17 8.06
C ALA A 234 5.77 -10.15 7.89
N VAL A 235 6.46 -9.97 9.01
CA VAL A 235 7.91 -10.13 9.15
C VAL A 235 8.14 -11.16 10.25
N GLY A 236 9.30 -11.80 10.22
CA GLY A 236 9.65 -12.90 11.12
C GLY A 236 9.83 -14.22 10.38
N THR A 237 10.50 -15.15 11.06
CA THR A 237 10.94 -16.42 10.52
C THR A 237 9.76 -17.41 10.46
N PRO A 238 9.54 -18.14 9.34
CA PRO A 238 8.28 -18.85 9.07
C PRO A 238 7.80 -19.84 10.13
N ASP A 239 8.70 -20.42 10.93
CA ASP A 239 8.42 -21.43 11.94
C ASP A 239 8.04 -20.84 13.31
N TYR A 240 8.54 -19.64 13.62
CA TYR A 240 8.33 -18.96 14.91
C TYR A 240 7.23 -17.90 14.87
N ILE A 241 6.79 -17.50 13.67
CA ILE A 241 5.79 -16.45 13.48
C ILE A 241 4.40 -16.87 13.98
N SER A 242 3.67 -15.94 14.60
CA SER A 242 2.38 -16.26 15.24
C SER A 242 1.19 -16.21 14.25
N PRO A 243 0.09 -16.93 14.55
CA PRO A 243 -1.08 -16.98 13.66
C PRO A 243 -1.70 -15.61 13.39
N GLU A 244 -1.68 -14.69 14.36
CA GLU A 244 -2.22 -13.33 14.18
C GLU A 244 -1.33 -12.38 13.37
N VAL A 245 0.00 -12.59 13.34
CA VAL A 245 0.90 -11.85 12.43
C VAL A 245 0.75 -12.37 11.00
N LEU A 246 0.59 -13.68 10.80
CA LEU A 246 0.23 -14.23 9.48
C LEU A 246 -1.14 -13.72 9.00
N LYS A 247 -2.15 -13.64 9.90
CA LYS A 247 -3.49 -13.10 9.59
C LYS A 247 -3.50 -11.59 9.31
N SER A 248 -2.46 -10.81 9.62
CA SER A 248 -2.42 -9.38 9.30
C SER A 248 -1.99 -9.09 7.85
N GLN A 249 -1.46 -10.08 7.12
CA GLN A 249 -1.17 -9.91 5.70
C GLN A 249 -2.46 -9.68 4.90
N GLY A 250 -2.63 -8.45 4.40
CA GLY A 250 -3.75 -8.09 3.52
C GLY A 250 -5.02 -7.57 4.20
N GLY A 251 -4.96 -7.10 5.45
CA GLY A 251 -6.08 -6.46 6.14
C GLY A 251 -5.67 -5.55 7.30
N ASP A 252 -6.65 -4.90 7.96
CA ASP A 252 -6.44 -4.00 9.10
C ASP A 252 -6.09 -4.75 10.41
N GLY A 253 -5.08 -5.63 10.36
CA GLY A 253 -4.68 -6.48 11.48
C GLY A 253 -3.91 -5.74 12.58
N TYR A 254 -4.48 -5.71 13.78
CA TYR A 254 -3.81 -5.28 15.01
C TYR A 254 -3.48 -6.48 15.90
N TYR A 255 -2.24 -6.55 16.38
CA TYR A 255 -1.77 -7.53 17.37
C TYR A 255 -0.95 -6.86 18.46
N GLY A 256 -0.94 -7.43 19.66
CA GLY A 256 -0.18 -6.93 20.81
C GLY A 256 1.03 -7.81 21.11
N ARG A 257 1.63 -7.55 22.28
CA ARG A 257 2.82 -8.26 22.80
C ARG A 257 2.64 -9.78 22.90
N GLU A 258 1.41 -10.27 22.87
CA GLU A 258 1.10 -11.70 22.94
C GLU A 258 1.63 -12.51 21.75
N CYS A 259 2.01 -11.88 20.63
CA CYS A 259 2.66 -12.58 19.51
C CYS A 259 4.08 -13.06 19.84
N ASP A 260 4.87 -12.33 20.64
CA ASP A 260 6.21 -12.79 21.04
C ASP A 260 6.13 -14.04 21.95
N TRP A 261 5.09 -14.12 22.79
CA TRP A 261 4.86 -15.29 23.66
C TRP A 261 4.51 -16.57 22.89
N TRP A 262 3.95 -16.46 21.67
CA TRP A 262 3.79 -17.63 20.80
C TRP A 262 5.15 -18.22 20.43
N SER A 263 6.08 -17.38 20.00
CA SER A 263 7.42 -17.76 19.57
C SER A 263 8.24 -18.37 20.72
N VAL A 264 8.04 -17.92 21.96
CA VAL A 264 8.58 -18.60 23.17
C VAL A 264 8.05 -20.02 23.31
N GLY A 265 6.78 -20.27 22.96
CA GLY A 265 6.20 -21.61 22.90
C GLY A 265 6.77 -22.50 21.79
N VAL A 266 7.12 -21.91 20.64
CA VAL A 266 7.80 -22.60 19.53
C VAL A 266 9.21 -23.01 19.96
N PHE A 267 9.97 -22.05 20.49
CA PHE A 267 11.32 -22.26 21.03
C PHE A 267 11.36 -23.33 22.13
N LEU A 268 10.46 -23.27 23.12
CA LEU A 268 10.41 -24.27 24.20
C LEU A 268 10.01 -25.68 23.69
N TYR A 269 9.22 -25.79 22.62
CA TYR A 269 8.97 -27.08 21.98
C TYR A 269 10.24 -27.60 21.30
N GLU A 270 10.88 -26.76 20.49
CA GLU A 270 12.09 -27.09 19.74
C GLU A 270 13.23 -27.58 20.66
N MET A 271 13.51 -26.86 21.74
CA MET A 271 14.50 -27.27 22.77
C MET A 271 14.24 -28.67 23.37
N LEU A 272 13.00 -29.16 23.34
CA LEU A 272 12.58 -30.41 23.99
C LEU A 272 12.22 -31.53 23.00
N VAL A 273 12.17 -31.21 21.71
CA VAL A 273 11.79 -32.14 20.63
C VAL A 273 12.89 -32.31 19.58
N GLY A 274 13.69 -31.27 19.31
CA GLY A 274 14.71 -31.22 18.26
C GLY A 274 14.22 -30.63 16.93
N ASP A 275 12.90 -30.54 16.72
CA ASP A 275 12.24 -29.97 15.54
C ASP A 275 11.27 -28.85 15.94
N THR A 276 10.95 -27.93 15.01
CA THR A 276 9.90 -26.92 15.24
C THR A 276 8.50 -27.57 15.21
N PRO A 277 7.54 -27.16 16.08
CA PRO A 277 6.22 -27.78 16.18
C PRO A 277 5.37 -27.72 14.91
N PHE A 278 5.74 -26.85 13.97
CA PHE A 278 4.99 -26.61 12.73
C PHE A 278 5.83 -26.83 11.46
N TYR A 279 7.04 -27.41 11.57
CA TYR A 279 7.94 -27.68 10.44
C TYR A 279 7.23 -28.35 9.25
N ALA A 280 7.55 -27.93 8.03
CA ALA A 280 7.20 -28.64 6.81
C ALA A 280 8.18 -28.32 5.68
N ASP A 281 8.31 -29.22 4.71
CA ASP A 281 9.23 -29.10 3.54
C ASP A 281 8.90 -27.92 2.59
N SER A 282 7.91 -27.10 2.92
CA SER A 282 7.60 -25.86 2.21
C SER A 282 6.99 -24.83 3.15
N LEU A 283 7.37 -23.56 2.95
CA LEU A 283 6.91 -22.38 3.68
C LEU A 283 5.37 -22.26 3.76
N VAL A 284 4.66 -22.64 2.69
CA VAL A 284 3.19 -22.68 2.67
C VAL A 284 2.63 -23.82 3.54
N GLY A 285 3.35 -24.93 3.65
CA GLY A 285 3.05 -26.02 4.57
C GLY A 285 3.20 -25.59 6.04
N THR A 286 4.29 -24.90 6.38
CA THR A 286 4.54 -24.35 7.73
C THR A 286 3.43 -23.37 8.12
N TYR A 287 3.11 -22.41 7.24
CA TYR A 287 1.97 -21.49 7.46
C TYR A 287 0.63 -22.22 7.60
N SER A 288 0.39 -23.29 6.82
CA SER A 288 -0.82 -24.09 6.92
C SER A 288 -0.90 -24.86 8.25
N LYS A 289 0.23 -25.37 8.76
CA LYS A 289 0.33 -25.99 10.10
C LYS A 289 0.08 -24.95 11.21
N ILE A 290 0.72 -23.78 11.18
CA ILE A 290 0.54 -22.69 12.16
C ILE A 290 -0.92 -22.21 12.18
N MET A 291 -1.53 -22.00 11.01
CA MET A 291 -2.94 -21.57 10.91
C MET A 291 -3.94 -22.64 11.38
N ASN A 292 -3.52 -23.90 11.48
CA ASN A 292 -4.29 -25.04 11.96
C ASN A 292 -3.79 -25.59 13.31
N HIS A 293 -3.09 -24.77 14.11
CA HIS A 293 -2.35 -25.18 15.33
C HIS A 293 -3.09 -26.15 16.25
N LYS A 294 -4.39 -25.93 16.47
CA LYS A 294 -5.29 -26.76 17.29
C LYS A 294 -5.37 -28.24 16.88
N ASN A 295 -5.00 -28.56 15.63
CA ASN A 295 -5.03 -29.92 15.07
C ASN A 295 -3.65 -30.37 14.55
N SER A 296 -2.68 -29.46 14.37
CA SER A 296 -1.33 -29.76 13.86
C SER A 296 -0.29 -29.90 14.97
N LEU A 297 -0.46 -29.22 16.11
CA LEU A 297 0.42 -29.35 17.26
C LEU A 297 0.28 -30.76 17.85
N THR A 298 1.35 -31.53 17.75
CA THR A 298 1.48 -32.88 18.28
C THR A 298 2.84 -33.02 18.96
N PHE A 299 2.95 -33.91 19.95
CA PHE A 299 4.21 -34.25 20.60
C PHE A 299 4.54 -35.70 20.24
N PRO A 300 5.80 -36.04 19.93
CA PRO A 300 6.21 -37.44 19.83
C PRO A 300 5.93 -38.21 21.13
N ASP A 301 5.55 -39.48 20.99
CA ASP A 301 5.41 -40.39 22.13
C ASP A 301 6.78 -40.80 22.70
N ASP A 302 7.84 -40.70 21.90
CA ASP A 302 9.21 -41.13 22.22
C ASP A 302 9.98 -40.13 23.13
N ASN A 303 9.50 -38.88 23.28
CA ASN A 303 10.18 -37.83 24.05
C ASN A 303 9.60 -37.69 25.47
N GLU A 304 10.44 -37.90 26.49
CA GLU A 304 10.10 -37.77 27.94
C GLU A 304 9.96 -36.30 28.41
N ILE A 305 9.05 -35.55 27.79
CA ILE A 305 8.73 -34.16 28.14
C ILE A 305 7.69 -34.14 29.27
N SER A 306 7.94 -33.38 30.35
CA SER A 306 7.03 -33.35 31.51
C SER A 306 5.63 -32.80 31.16
N LYS A 307 4.67 -33.11 32.03
CA LYS A 307 3.30 -32.60 31.93
C LYS A 307 3.27 -31.07 32.02
N GLU A 308 4.13 -30.51 32.87
CA GLU A 308 4.26 -29.09 33.11
C GLU A 308 4.86 -28.37 31.89
N ALA A 309 5.87 -28.96 31.24
CA ALA A 309 6.42 -28.48 29.96
C ALA A 309 5.40 -28.55 28.82
N LYS A 310 4.75 -29.71 28.59
CA LYS A 310 3.69 -29.85 27.58
C LYS A 310 2.54 -28.87 27.86
N ASN A 311 2.22 -28.58 29.12
CA ASN A 311 1.20 -27.60 29.49
C ASN A 311 1.61 -26.15 29.19
N LEU A 312 2.87 -25.76 29.45
CA LEU A 312 3.36 -24.41 29.13
C LEU A 312 3.37 -24.18 27.62
N ILE A 313 3.89 -25.14 26.84
CA ILE A 313 3.92 -25.08 25.38
C ILE A 313 2.49 -24.89 24.83
N CYS A 314 1.53 -25.72 25.24
CA CYS A 314 0.13 -25.57 24.80
C CYS A 314 -0.56 -24.28 25.30
N ALA A 315 -0.06 -23.64 26.37
CA ALA A 315 -0.58 -22.37 26.86
C ALA A 315 -0.05 -21.16 26.06
N PHE A 316 1.11 -21.29 25.41
CA PHE A 316 1.64 -20.35 24.44
C PHE A 316 1.13 -20.61 23.01
N LEU A 317 1.12 -21.88 22.57
CA LEU A 317 0.72 -22.30 21.23
C LEU A 317 -0.81 -22.43 21.10
N THR A 318 -1.51 -21.32 21.35
CA THR A 318 -2.96 -21.17 21.24
C THR A 318 -3.33 -19.82 20.63
N ASP A 319 -4.63 -19.56 20.42
CA ASP A 319 -5.12 -18.28 19.90
C ASP A 319 -4.88 -17.14 20.90
N ARG A 320 -4.51 -15.96 20.37
CA ARG A 320 -4.11 -14.75 21.11
C ARG A 320 -5.06 -14.32 22.22
N GLU A 321 -6.36 -14.60 22.10
CA GLU A 321 -7.41 -14.22 23.06
C GLU A 321 -7.28 -14.96 24.40
N VAL A 322 -6.67 -16.15 24.40
CA VAL A 322 -6.53 -17.05 25.56
C VAL A 322 -5.09 -17.47 25.84
N ARG A 323 -4.12 -16.86 25.15
CA ARG A 323 -2.69 -17.17 25.25
C ARG A 323 -2.09 -16.68 26.57
N LEU A 324 -1.22 -17.49 27.17
CA LEU A 324 -0.46 -17.13 28.36
C LEU A 324 0.45 -15.92 28.10
N GLY A 325 0.47 -14.96 29.02
CA GLY A 325 1.22 -13.70 28.91
C GLY A 325 0.40 -12.54 28.35
N ARG A 326 -0.82 -12.80 27.86
CA ARG A 326 -1.78 -11.76 27.43
C ARG A 326 -2.13 -10.81 28.58
N ASN A 327 -2.18 -11.30 29.82
CA ASN A 327 -2.52 -10.49 31.00
C ASN A 327 -1.25 -9.96 31.72
N GLY A 328 -0.10 -10.00 31.03
CA GLY A 328 1.21 -9.58 31.54
C GLY A 328 2.12 -10.76 31.91
N VAL A 329 3.44 -10.53 31.98
CA VAL A 329 4.47 -11.56 32.24
C VAL A 329 4.23 -12.38 33.51
N GLU A 330 3.53 -11.80 34.47
CA GLU A 330 3.32 -12.36 35.81
C GLU A 330 2.56 -13.69 35.84
N GLU A 331 1.70 -13.96 34.84
CA GLU A 331 1.07 -15.29 34.72
C GLU A 331 2.00 -16.34 34.12
N ILE A 332 3.00 -15.93 33.32
CA ILE A 332 4.10 -16.79 32.86
C ILE A 332 5.01 -17.14 34.04
N LYS A 333 5.45 -16.14 34.82
CA LYS A 333 6.38 -16.33 35.95
C LYS A 333 5.87 -17.29 37.03
N ARG A 334 4.54 -17.41 37.16
CA ARG A 334 3.86 -18.31 38.11
C ARG A 334 3.57 -19.71 37.55
N HIS A 335 3.88 -19.99 36.28
CA HIS A 335 3.62 -21.30 35.69
C HIS A 335 4.50 -22.38 36.34
N LEU A 336 3.91 -23.54 36.64
CA LEU A 336 4.56 -24.61 37.42
C LEU A 336 5.83 -25.15 36.78
N PHE A 337 5.97 -25.05 35.45
CA PHE A 337 7.20 -25.40 34.74
C PHE A 337 8.43 -24.64 35.24
N PHE A 338 8.29 -23.38 35.65
CA PHE A 338 9.39 -22.55 36.16
C PHE A 338 9.65 -22.73 37.67
N LYS A 339 9.02 -23.71 38.32
CA LYS A 339 9.34 -24.04 39.70
C LYS A 339 10.67 -24.80 39.76
N ASP A 340 11.74 -24.07 40.02
CA ASP A 340 13.10 -24.60 40.20
C ASP A 340 13.62 -24.27 41.62
N ASP A 341 14.57 -25.08 42.11
CA ASP A 341 15.20 -24.88 43.42
C ASP A 341 16.59 -24.21 43.30
N GLN A 342 17.08 -23.93 42.08
CA GLN A 342 18.43 -23.40 41.83
C GLN A 342 18.48 -21.89 41.56
N TRP A 343 17.36 -21.29 41.15
CA TRP A 343 17.28 -19.87 40.81
C TRP A 343 15.89 -19.28 41.16
N ALA A 344 15.83 -17.95 41.32
CA ALA A 344 14.58 -17.19 41.41
C ALA A 344 14.64 -16.03 40.41
N TRP A 345 13.50 -15.63 39.84
CA TRP A 345 13.39 -14.68 38.72
C TRP A 345 14.27 -13.42 38.88
N GLU A 346 14.26 -12.79 40.05
CA GLU A 346 15.02 -11.55 40.35
C GLU A 346 16.55 -11.75 40.39
N THR A 347 17.02 -13.00 40.45
CA THR A 347 18.44 -13.39 40.62
C THR A 347 18.94 -14.37 39.55
N LEU A 348 18.10 -14.72 38.57
CA LEU A 348 18.40 -15.74 37.54
C LEU A 348 19.76 -15.48 36.87
N ARG A 349 20.02 -14.23 36.47
CA ARG A 349 21.25 -13.82 35.80
C ARG A 349 22.49 -13.70 36.71
N ASP A 350 22.33 -13.87 38.02
CA ASP A 350 23.43 -13.96 39.00
C ASP A 350 23.78 -15.42 39.36
N THR A 351 22.98 -16.40 38.88
CA THR A 351 23.27 -17.84 39.03
C THR A 351 24.22 -18.32 37.93
N VAL A 352 24.72 -19.57 38.02
CA VAL A 352 25.60 -20.13 36.99
C VAL A 352 24.76 -20.70 35.84
N ALA A 353 24.97 -20.20 34.63
CA ALA A 353 24.27 -20.67 33.43
C ALA A 353 24.56 -22.17 33.10
N PRO A 354 23.65 -22.86 32.39
CA PRO A 354 23.80 -24.28 32.04
C PRO A 354 25.06 -24.63 31.25
N VAL A 355 25.41 -23.79 30.27
CA VAL A 355 26.61 -23.90 29.43
C VAL A 355 27.40 -22.61 29.58
N VAL A 356 28.55 -22.67 30.26
CA VAL A 356 29.52 -21.56 30.32
C VAL A 356 30.57 -21.80 29.23
N PRO A 357 30.74 -20.89 28.25
CA PRO A 357 31.72 -21.07 27.18
C PRO A 357 33.16 -21.10 27.71
N ASP A 358 33.95 -22.09 27.30
CA ASP A 358 35.40 -22.10 27.51
C ASP A 358 36.07 -21.34 26.35
N LEU A 359 36.79 -20.26 26.65
CA LEU A 359 37.24 -19.26 25.67
C LEU A 359 38.75 -19.04 25.80
N SER A 360 39.50 -19.30 24.72
CA SER A 360 40.95 -19.19 24.71
C SER A 360 41.48 -17.75 24.69
N SER A 361 40.67 -16.79 24.22
CA SER A 361 41.07 -15.39 24.06
C SER A 361 39.88 -14.42 23.99
N ASP A 362 40.14 -13.11 23.93
CA ASP A 362 39.12 -12.08 23.72
C ASP A 362 38.61 -11.97 22.27
N ILE A 363 39.14 -12.80 21.36
CA ILE A 363 38.72 -12.94 19.95
C ILE A 363 38.40 -14.40 19.60
N ASP A 364 38.10 -15.24 20.59
CA ASP A 364 37.71 -16.62 20.31
C ASP A 364 36.34 -16.68 19.63
N THR A 365 36.26 -17.37 18.50
CA THR A 365 35.04 -17.59 17.72
C THR A 365 34.68 -19.08 17.61
N SER A 366 35.12 -19.93 18.54
CA SER A 366 34.85 -21.38 18.51
C SER A 366 33.35 -21.72 18.43
N ASN A 367 32.50 -20.85 18.95
CA ASN A 367 31.04 -21.00 19.02
C ASN A 367 30.31 -20.31 17.85
N PHE A 368 31.02 -20.07 16.74
CA PHE A 368 30.51 -19.46 15.52
C PHE A 368 31.06 -20.20 14.30
N ASP A 369 30.16 -20.72 13.45
CA ASP A 369 30.52 -21.42 12.22
C ASP A 369 31.42 -20.58 11.28
N ASP A 370 32.12 -21.27 10.38
CA ASP A 370 32.90 -20.63 9.32
C ASP A 370 31.98 -20.21 8.16
N ILE A 371 31.92 -18.91 7.91
CA ILE A 371 31.11 -18.31 6.86
C ILE A 371 31.96 -18.10 5.60
N ASP A 372 31.56 -18.72 4.49
CA ASP A 372 32.24 -18.57 3.20
C ASP A 372 32.39 -17.09 2.79
N GLU A 373 33.57 -16.73 2.29
CA GLU A 373 33.80 -15.45 1.62
C GLU A 373 32.96 -15.38 0.32
N ASP A 374 31.95 -14.50 0.28
CA ASP A 374 31.30 -14.19 -0.99
C ASP A 374 32.30 -13.45 -1.90
N LYS A 375 32.36 -13.88 -3.16
CA LYS A 375 33.30 -13.42 -4.18
C LYS A 375 32.60 -12.65 -5.31
N GLY A 376 31.34 -12.27 -5.10
CA GLY A 376 30.62 -11.32 -5.93
C GLY A 376 31.23 -9.90 -5.91
N GLU A 377 30.97 -9.12 -6.95
CA GLU A 377 31.24 -7.69 -6.93
C GLU A 377 30.10 -6.97 -6.18
N GLU A 378 30.45 -6.20 -5.15
CA GLU A 378 29.52 -5.47 -4.28
C GLU A 378 28.70 -4.43 -5.08
N GLU A 379 27.37 -4.60 -5.17
CA GLU A 379 26.51 -3.68 -5.92
C GLU A 379 26.46 -2.28 -5.27
N THR A 380 26.84 -1.26 -6.03
CA THR A 380 26.84 0.15 -5.58
C THR A 380 25.78 1.00 -6.28
N PHE A 381 25.31 2.07 -5.62
CA PHE A 381 24.39 3.04 -6.23
C PHE A 381 24.87 3.56 -7.59
N PRO A 382 24.01 3.59 -8.63
CA PRO A 382 24.38 4.11 -9.95
C PRO A 382 24.58 5.63 -9.92
N ILE A 383 25.58 6.14 -10.65
CA ILE A 383 25.93 7.57 -10.68
C ILE A 383 24.71 8.41 -11.12
N PRO A 384 24.17 9.29 -10.26
CA PRO A 384 22.90 9.95 -10.51
C PRO A 384 23.03 11.13 -11.47
N LYS A 385 22.09 11.23 -12.43
CA LYS A 385 22.04 12.30 -13.44
C LYS A 385 21.34 13.58 -12.94
N ALA A 386 20.66 13.48 -11.81
CA ALA A 386 20.05 14.55 -11.02
C ALA A 386 19.97 14.07 -9.56
N PHE A 387 19.70 14.95 -8.59
CA PHE A 387 19.69 14.62 -7.17
C PHE A 387 18.70 13.47 -6.90
N VAL A 388 19.16 12.40 -6.26
CA VAL A 388 18.34 11.24 -5.88
C VAL A 388 18.07 11.17 -4.38
N GLY A 389 18.97 11.69 -3.54
CA GLY A 389 18.77 11.72 -2.10
C GLY A 389 18.97 10.35 -1.44
N ASN A 390 19.86 9.51 -1.98
CA ASN A 390 20.08 8.14 -1.53
C ASN A 390 20.58 8.09 -0.08
N GLN A 391 21.27 9.14 0.40
CA GLN A 391 21.80 9.21 1.76
C GLN A 391 20.79 9.80 2.76
N LEU A 392 19.69 10.42 2.29
CA LEU A 392 18.71 11.09 3.15
C LEU A 392 18.03 10.17 4.18
N PRO A 393 17.63 8.91 3.87
CA PRO A 393 16.95 8.04 4.85
C PRO A 393 17.83 7.66 6.06
N PHE A 394 19.14 7.89 5.98
CA PHE A 394 20.12 7.54 7.00
C PHE A 394 20.59 8.75 7.82
N VAL A 395 20.10 9.96 7.53
CA VAL A 395 20.47 11.18 8.25
C VAL A 395 20.00 11.11 9.70
N GLY A 396 20.95 11.15 10.63
CA GLY A 396 20.67 11.05 12.07
C GLY A 396 20.97 9.68 12.68
N PHE A 397 21.49 8.73 11.90
CA PHE A 397 21.84 7.40 12.38
C PHE A 397 23.02 7.41 13.37
N THR A 398 24.02 8.27 13.15
CA THR A 398 25.27 8.27 13.92
C THR A 398 25.04 8.55 15.41
N TYR A 399 25.60 7.68 16.26
CA TYR A 399 25.48 7.71 17.72
C TYR A 399 26.82 7.39 18.38
N TYR A 400 27.17 8.13 19.43
CA TYR A 400 28.37 7.86 20.23
C TYR A 400 28.06 7.85 21.73
N SER A 401 28.28 6.71 22.39
CA SER A 401 28.07 6.57 23.84
C SER A 401 28.98 7.51 24.66
N ASN A 402 28.35 8.43 25.41
CA ASN A 402 28.95 9.36 26.37
C ASN A 402 30.13 10.23 25.87
N ARG A 403 29.82 11.40 25.31
CA ARG A 403 30.78 12.49 25.05
C ARG A 403 31.48 12.99 26.33
N ARG A 404 32.67 12.48 26.64
CA ARG A 404 33.60 13.11 27.60
C ARG A 404 34.13 14.42 27.02
N TYR A 405 33.41 15.53 27.23
CA TYR A 405 33.85 16.86 26.83
C TYR A 405 35.20 17.22 27.48
N VAL A 406 36.23 17.41 26.65
CA VAL A 406 37.55 17.89 27.07
C VAL A 406 37.46 19.40 27.34
N GLN A 407 37.57 19.81 28.61
CA GLN A 407 37.65 21.22 28.98
C GLN A 407 39.01 21.81 28.60
N THR A 408 39.09 22.54 27.49
CA THR A 408 40.24 23.38 27.15
C THR A 408 40.26 24.65 28.01
N LYS A 409 41.33 24.85 28.78
CA LYS A 409 41.57 26.11 29.51
C LYS A 409 42.12 27.17 28.55
N ASN A 410 41.53 28.37 28.56
CA ASN A 410 42.11 29.55 27.94
C ASN A 410 43.22 30.15 28.83
N SER A 411 44.26 30.68 28.21
CA SER A 411 45.31 31.48 28.85
C SER A 411 45.65 32.67 27.96
N ASN A 412 45.29 33.89 28.41
CA ASN A 412 45.77 35.13 27.81
C ASN A 412 47.21 35.42 28.25
N ASP A 413 47.99 36.10 27.41
CA ASP A 413 48.90 37.15 27.92
C ASP A 413 49.16 38.24 26.86
N ASN A 414 49.70 39.38 27.29
CA ASN A 414 50.00 40.58 26.48
C ASN A 414 51.50 40.93 26.56
N ARG A 415 52.06 41.66 25.55
CA ARG A 415 52.73 42.98 25.71
C ARG A 415 53.64 43.45 24.54
N THR A 416 53.73 44.78 24.44
CA THR A 416 54.76 45.72 23.92
C THR A 416 56.19 45.21 23.62
N GLY A 417 57.04 45.83 22.76
CA GLY A 417 56.89 47.00 21.87
C GLY A 417 58.14 47.94 21.79
N SER A 418 58.31 48.70 20.67
CA SER A 418 59.16 49.91 20.46
C SER A 418 60.68 49.82 20.07
N SER A 419 61.15 50.86 19.34
CA SER A 419 62.55 51.20 18.91
C SER A 419 63.26 50.26 17.91
N MET A 420 64.22 50.68 17.05
CA MET A 420 64.97 51.94 16.80
C MET A 420 65.46 51.92 15.30
N ASP A 421 66.10 52.89 14.63
CA ASP A 421 66.64 54.23 14.95
C ASP A 421 66.50 55.23 13.75
N LYS A 422 67.55 55.96 13.29
CA LYS A 422 67.40 57.34 12.76
C LYS A 422 68.23 57.73 11.50
N SER A 423 68.84 56.81 10.76
CA SER A 423 69.71 57.14 9.60
C SER A 423 68.99 57.33 8.25
N VAL A 424 67.65 57.28 8.20
CA VAL A 424 66.87 57.26 6.94
C VAL A 424 66.31 58.65 6.56
N MET A 425 66.29 59.59 7.51
CA MET A 425 65.57 60.88 7.41
C MET A 425 65.98 61.75 6.21
N GLU A 426 67.27 61.90 5.92
CA GLU A 426 67.75 62.84 4.89
C GLU A 426 67.47 62.35 3.46
N ASN A 427 67.51 61.03 3.22
CA ASN A 427 67.05 60.44 1.96
C ASN A 427 65.52 60.46 1.85
N MET A 428 64.80 60.31 2.98
CA MET A 428 63.34 60.43 3.00
C MET A 428 62.88 61.83 2.62
N GLN A 429 63.50 62.92 3.07
CA GLN A 429 63.01 64.28 2.78
C GLN A 429 62.88 64.61 1.29
N LYS A 430 63.72 64.03 0.43
CA LYS A 430 63.60 64.25 -1.02
C LYS A 430 62.49 63.38 -1.64
N MET A 431 62.35 62.13 -1.19
CA MET A 431 61.28 61.25 -1.64
C MET A 431 59.91 61.63 -1.05
N ILE A 432 59.88 62.30 0.11
CA ILE A 432 58.68 62.88 0.72
C ILE A 432 58.09 63.96 -0.19
N TYR A 433 58.88 64.84 -0.80
CA TYR A 433 58.36 65.87 -1.70
C TYR A 433 57.67 65.27 -2.92
N ASP A 434 58.31 64.30 -3.59
CA ASP A 434 57.75 63.59 -4.74
C ASP A 434 56.50 62.76 -4.35
N LEU A 435 56.50 62.18 -3.14
CA LEU A 435 55.34 61.47 -2.58
C LEU A 435 54.23 62.40 -2.07
N GLU A 436 54.52 63.64 -1.68
CA GLU A 436 53.54 64.65 -1.28
C GLU A 436 52.77 65.15 -2.50
N GLU A 437 53.43 65.31 -3.66
CA GLU A 437 52.76 65.63 -4.92
C GLU A 437 51.91 64.44 -5.42
N GLN A 438 52.40 63.20 -5.34
CA GLN A 438 51.57 62.02 -5.62
C GLN A 438 50.40 61.87 -4.64
N LEU A 439 50.64 62.06 -3.34
CA LEU A 439 49.62 62.00 -2.30
C LEU A 439 48.57 63.10 -2.46
N HIS A 440 48.92 64.29 -2.94
CA HIS A 440 47.94 65.35 -3.21
C HIS A 440 46.97 64.97 -4.34
N ASN A 441 47.50 64.37 -5.41
CA ASN A 441 46.69 63.87 -6.53
C ASN A 441 45.83 62.65 -6.13
N GLU A 442 46.41 61.68 -5.40
CA GLU A 442 45.68 60.57 -4.78
C GLU A 442 44.60 61.08 -3.80
N MET A 443 44.86 62.15 -3.04
CA MET A 443 43.91 62.71 -2.09
C MET A 443 42.75 63.42 -2.80
N GLN A 444 42.97 64.12 -3.92
CA GLN A 444 41.86 64.62 -4.75
C GLN A 444 41.01 63.49 -5.33
N LEU A 445 41.64 62.44 -5.89
CA LEU A 445 40.92 61.26 -6.39
C LEU A 445 40.16 60.53 -5.27
N LYS A 446 40.75 60.43 -4.08
CA LYS A 446 40.14 59.87 -2.88
C LYS A 446 38.98 60.73 -2.38
N ASP A 447 39.09 62.06 -2.40
CA ASP A 447 38.01 62.95 -1.98
C ASP A 447 36.84 62.92 -2.99
N GLU A 448 37.10 62.85 -4.30
CA GLU A 448 36.06 62.58 -5.30
C GLU A 448 35.39 61.22 -5.10
N MET A 449 36.18 60.17 -4.85
CA MET A 449 35.66 58.82 -4.61
C MET A 449 34.94 58.69 -3.27
N GLU A 450 35.35 59.42 -2.24
CA GLU A 450 34.61 59.59 -0.99
C GLU A 450 33.34 60.40 -1.20
N GLN A 451 33.33 61.43 -2.04
CA GLN A 451 32.11 62.19 -2.32
C GLN A 451 31.09 61.33 -3.09
N LYS A 452 31.55 60.51 -4.06
CA LYS A 452 30.74 59.48 -4.75
C LYS A 452 30.29 58.37 -3.79
N CYS A 453 31.16 57.90 -2.89
CA CYS A 453 30.81 56.91 -1.88
C CYS A 453 29.82 57.45 -0.84
N ARG A 454 30.00 58.68 -0.33
CA ARG A 454 29.08 59.35 0.60
C ARG A 454 27.70 59.57 -0.03
N SER A 455 27.63 60.01 -1.28
CA SER A 455 26.36 60.16 -2.00
C SER A 455 25.69 58.82 -2.32
N SER A 456 26.45 57.78 -2.68
CA SER A 456 25.92 56.41 -2.81
C SER A 456 25.46 55.84 -1.46
N ASN A 457 26.17 56.12 -0.36
CA ASN A 457 25.80 55.71 0.99
C ASN A 457 24.57 56.46 1.52
N ILE A 458 24.38 57.75 1.20
CA ILE A 458 23.15 58.49 1.52
C ILE A 458 21.94 57.90 0.77
N THR A 459 22.15 57.40 -0.45
CA THR A 459 21.12 56.68 -1.20
C THR A 459 20.85 55.30 -0.61
N LEU A 460 21.88 54.58 -0.17
CA LEU A 460 21.75 53.31 0.56
C LEU A 460 21.06 53.48 1.91
N ASP A 461 21.39 54.52 2.70
CA ASP A 461 20.74 54.82 3.98
C ASP A 461 19.23 55.13 3.81
N LYS A 462 18.83 55.75 2.69
CA LYS A 462 17.42 55.92 2.35
C LYS A 462 16.75 54.59 2.05
N ILE A 463 17.33 53.82 1.13
CA ILE A 463 16.82 52.49 0.73
C ILE A 463 16.77 51.55 1.95
N MET A 464 17.76 51.60 2.85
CA MET A 464 17.79 50.82 4.08
C MET A 464 16.73 51.27 5.09
N LYS A 465 16.43 52.57 5.20
CA LYS A 465 15.31 53.05 6.02
C LYS A 465 13.96 52.66 5.46
N GLU A 466 13.78 52.75 4.14
CA GLU A 466 12.57 52.28 3.45
C GLU A 466 12.39 50.76 3.66
N LEU A 467 13.47 49.97 3.58
CA LEU A 467 13.49 48.53 3.89
C LEU A 467 13.28 48.20 5.38
N ASP A 468 13.75 49.03 6.32
CA ASP A 468 13.48 48.85 7.76
C ASP A 468 12.02 49.24 8.10
N GLU A 469 11.47 50.28 7.48
CA GLU A 469 10.06 50.65 7.65
C GLU A 469 9.13 49.59 7.05
N GLU A 470 9.39 49.11 5.83
CA GLU A 470 8.66 47.99 5.22
C GLU A 470 8.89 46.69 6.00
N GLY A 471 10.10 46.44 6.48
CA GLY A 471 10.45 45.30 7.33
C GLY A 471 9.74 45.31 8.69
N ASN A 472 9.51 46.49 9.28
CA ASN A 472 8.75 46.64 10.51
C ASN A 472 7.23 46.55 10.28
N GLN A 473 6.71 47.03 9.14
CA GLN A 473 5.33 46.74 8.72
C GLN A 473 5.12 45.23 8.51
N ARG A 474 6.08 44.57 7.85
CA ARG A 474 6.08 43.11 7.63
C ARG A 474 6.13 42.32 8.94
N LYS A 475 6.97 42.71 9.90
CA LYS A 475 6.97 42.14 11.27
C LYS A 475 5.62 42.33 11.97
N ASN A 476 4.99 43.50 11.88
CA ASN A 476 3.66 43.72 12.47
C ASN A 476 2.57 42.84 11.82
N LEU A 477 2.64 42.64 10.49
CA LEU A 477 1.78 41.69 9.78
C LEU A 477 2.07 40.24 10.18
N GLU A 478 3.33 39.82 10.28
CA GLU A 478 3.71 38.47 10.75
C GLU A 478 3.29 38.21 12.20
N LEU A 479 3.38 39.20 13.09
CA LEU A 479 2.85 39.12 14.46
C LEU A 479 1.33 39.00 14.47
N THR A 480 0.63 39.72 13.60
CA THR A 480 -0.84 39.65 13.46
C THR A 480 -1.27 38.29 12.91
N VAL A 481 -0.59 37.77 11.88
CA VAL A 481 -0.80 36.42 11.35
C VAL A 481 -0.53 35.37 12.42
N SER A 482 0.59 35.45 13.15
CA SER A 482 0.92 34.53 14.23
C SER A 482 -0.10 34.55 15.37
N GLN A 483 -0.72 35.71 15.65
CA GLN A 483 -1.81 35.82 16.61
C GLN A 483 -3.08 35.12 16.11
N ILE A 484 -3.49 35.39 14.87
CA ILE A 484 -4.64 34.74 14.22
C ILE A 484 -4.42 33.21 14.12
N GLU A 485 -3.19 32.75 13.87
CA GLU A 485 -2.85 31.32 13.87
C GLU A 485 -2.96 30.69 15.26
N LYS A 486 -2.52 31.38 16.33
CA LYS A 486 -2.72 30.90 17.72
C LYS A 486 -4.20 30.82 18.07
N GLU A 487 -5.00 31.80 17.65
CA GLU A 487 -6.44 31.83 17.89
C GLU A 487 -7.16 30.74 17.08
N LYS A 488 -6.75 30.51 15.82
CA LYS A 488 -7.19 29.37 14.99
C LYS A 488 -6.84 28.03 15.64
N MET A 489 -5.62 27.86 16.18
CA MET A 489 -5.25 26.64 16.92
C MET A 489 -6.07 26.46 18.20
N ALA A 490 -6.34 27.53 18.94
CA ALA A 490 -7.17 27.48 20.15
C ALA A 490 -8.63 27.15 19.85
N LEU A 491 -9.19 27.69 18.75
CA LEU A 491 -10.52 27.34 18.25
C LEU A 491 -10.57 25.90 17.74
N GLN A 492 -9.56 25.44 17.00
CA GLN A 492 -9.46 24.04 16.56
C GLN A 492 -9.38 23.07 17.74
N HIS A 493 -8.59 23.39 18.77
CA HIS A 493 -8.52 22.56 19.99
C HIS A 493 -9.88 22.49 20.69
N LYS A 494 -10.60 23.62 20.82
CA LYS A 494 -11.96 23.64 21.37
C LYS A 494 -12.93 22.81 20.53
N ILE A 495 -12.89 22.92 19.20
CA ILE A 495 -13.71 22.11 18.29
C ILE A 495 -13.44 20.62 18.50
N ASN A 496 -12.17 20.21 18.54
CA ASN A 496 -11.77 18.82 18.76
C ASN A 496 -12.23 18.30 20.14
N ASP A 497 -12.21 19.13 21.18
CA ASP A 497 -12.70 18.74 22.52
C ASP A 497 -14.24 18.70 22.61
N TYR A 498 -14.95 19.54 21.85
CA TYR A 498 -16.40 19.40 21.69
C TYR A 498 -16.77 18.15 20.90
N GLN A 499 -16.03 17.81 19.84
CA GLN A 499 -16.21 16.57 19.09
C GLN A 499 -16.03 15.34 19.99
N ARG A 500 -14.93 15.25 20.75
CA ARG A 500 -14.70 14.17 21.74
C ARG A 500 -15.84 14.04 22.76
N LYS A 501 -16.40 15.16 23.23
CA LYS A 501 -17.55 15.14 24.16
C LYS A 501 -18.83 14.62 23.49
N ILE A 502 -19.09 15.02 22.25
CA ILE A 502 -20.23 14.53 21.47
C ILE A 502 -20.08 13.03 21.18
N GLU A 503 -18.88 12.58 20.83
CA GLU A 503 -18.56 11.15 20.64
C GLU A 503 -18.78 10.36 21.94
N GLN A 504 -18.23 10.82 23.08
CA GLN A 504 -18.44 10.18 24.39
C GLN A 504 -19.93 10.12 24.80
N GLU A 505 -20.71 11.17 24.57
CA GLU A 505 -22.16 11.12 24.84
C GLU A 505 -22.91 10.18 23.87
N SER A 506 -22.46 10.06 22.62
CA SER A 506 -22.99 9.09 21.66
C SER A 506 -22.65 7.64 22.06
N GLU A 507 -21.46 7.42 22.62
CA GLU A 507 -20.99 6.13 23.11
C GLU A 507 -21.80 5.71 24.35
N LYS A 508 -21.99 6.63 25.31
CA LYS A 508 -22.87 6.43 26.47
C LYS A 508 -24.29 6.10 26.03
N ARG A 509 -24.87 6.84 25.07
CA ARG A 509 -26.22 6.55 24.56
C ARG A 509 -26.31 5.15 23.94
N ARG A 510 -25.36 4.76 23.08
CA ARG A 510 -25.31 3.42 22.50
C ARG A 510 -25.17 2.33 23.57
N ASN A 511 -24.38 2.58 24.62
CA ASN A 511 -24.25 1.64 25.74
C ASN A 511 -25.55 1.51 26.54
N VAL A 512 -26.24 2.62 26.86
CA VAL A 512 -27.54 2.60 27.55
C VAL A 512 -28.62 1.94 26.69
N GLU A 513 -28.68 2.20 25.38
CA GLU A 513 -29.60 1.48 24.47
C GLU A 513 -29.28 -0.03 24.43
N ASN A 514 -28.01 -0.41 24.44
CA ASN A 514 -27.60 -1.81 24.51
C ASN A 514 -27.97 -2.46 25.85
N GLU A 515 -27.80 -1.79 27.00
CA GLU A 515 -28.23 -2.29 28.32
C GLU A 515 -29.75 -2.45 28.41
N VAL A 516 -30.53 -1.47 27.91
CA VAL A 516 -32.00 -1.57 27.82
C VAL A 516 -32.41 -2.74 26.91
N ARG A 517 -31.68 -2.98 25.81
CA ARG A 517 -31.94 -4.10 24.90
C ARG A 517 -31.57 -5.45 25.50
N ILE A 518 -30.44 -5.53 26.21
CA ILE A 518 -30.00 -6.74 26.94
C ILE A 518 -30.97 -7.08 28.06
N THR A 519 -31.39 -6.10 28.88
CA THR A 519 -32.35 -6.33 29.97
C THR A 519 -33.74 -6.72 29.45
N THR A 520 -34.19 -6.13 28.33
CA THR A 520 -35.42 -6.57 27.64
C THR A 520 -35.33 -8.04 27.19
N LEU A 521 -34.24 -8.43 26.53
CA LEU A 521 -34.00 -9.82 26.10
C LEU A 521 -33.86 -10.79 27.28
N GLN A 522 -33.31 -10.36 28.42
CA GLN A 522 -33.25 -11.15 29.65
C GLN A 522 -34.64 -11.39 30.24
N GLU A 523 -35.51 -10.38 30.26
CA GLU A 523 -36.89 -10.51 30.73
C GLU A 523 -37.74 -11.36 29.75
N GLU A 524 -37.50 -11.28 28.44
CA GLU A 524 -38.09 -12.19 27.45
C GLU A 524 -37.63 -13.65 27.66
N LEU A 525 -36.33 -13.89 27.85
CA LEU A 525 -35.78 -15.23 28.16
C LEU A 525 -36.35 -15.81 29.47
N LYS A 526 -36.49 -14.98 30.50
CA LYS A 526 -37.12 -15.33 31.78
C LYS A 526 -38.59 -15.69 31.62
N ASN A 527 -39.35 -14.93 30.82
CA ASN A 527 -40.74 -15.26 30.50
C ASN A 527 -40.87 -16.54 29.65
N LEU A 528 -39.97 -16.76 28.68
CA LEU A 528 -39.90 -18.02 27.93
C LEU A 528 -39.57 -19.21 28.84
N LYS A 529 -38.68 -19.04 29.81
CA LYS A 529 -38.34 -20.08 30.80
C LYS A 529 -39.51 -20.39 31.73
N ASN A 530 -40.20 -19.38 32.26
CA ASN A 530 -41.41 -19.56 33.07
C ASN A 530 -42.51 -20.29 32.28
N ASN A 531 -42.67 -19.98 31.00
CA ASN A 531 -43.61 -20.67 30.11
C ASN A 531 -43.20 -22.14 29.86
N LEU A 532 -41.90 -22.42 29.71
CA LEU A 532 -41.39 -23.78 29.56
C LEU A 532 -41.64 -24.60 30.84
N GLU A 533 -41.29 -24.07 32.01
CA GLU A 533 -41.55 -24.73 33.31
C GLU A 533 -43.04 -25.01 33.54
N LYS A 534 -43.92 -24.09 33.12
CA LYS A 534 -45.38 -24.30 33.12
C LYS A 534 -45.80 -25.44 32.18
N VAL A 535 -45.30 -25.47 30.94
CA VAL A 535 -45.60 -26.55 29.97
C VAL A 535 -45.06 -27.90 30.47
N GLU A 536 -43.92 -27.93 31.15
CA GLU A 536 -43.41 -29.15 31.78
C GLU A 536 -44.27 -29.62 32.96
N ALA A 537 -44.79 -28.69 33.78
CA ALA A 537 -45.73 -29.02 34.85
C ALA A 537 -47.07 -29.56 34.29
N GLU A 538 -47.60 -28.96 33.22
CA GLU A 538 -48.80 -29.44 32.52
C GLU A 538 -48.56 -30.81 31.87
N ARG A 539 -47.39 -31.04 31.25
CA ARG A 539 -46.95 -32.33 30.70
C ARG A 539 -46.86 -33.40 31.80
N LYS A 540 -46.29 -33.07 32.95
CA LYS A 540 -46.20 -33.98 34.11
C LYS A 540 -47.60 -34.33 34.64
N GLN A 541 -48.48 -33.35 34.79
CA GLN A 541 -49.87 -33.58 35.22
C GLN A 541 -50.68 -34.38 34.18
N ALA A 542 -50.36 -34.27 32.88
CA ALA A 542 -50.92 -35.13 31.85
C ALA A 542 -50.41 -36.58 31.96
N GLN A 543 -49.10 -36.78 32.18
CA GLN A 543 -48.50 -38.09 32.41
C GLN A 543 -49.06 -38.77 33.66
N ASP A 544 -49.20 -38.04 34.78
CA ASP A 544 -49.75 -38.60 36.03
C ASP A 544 -51.23 -39.01 35.88
N ARG A 545 -52.01 -38.31 35.04
CA ARG A 545 -53.38 -38.70 34.66
C ARG A 545 -53.41 -39.93 33.75
N LEU A 546 -52.47 -40.06 32.81
CA LEU A 546 -52.32 -41.28 31.99
C LEU A 546 -51.98 -42.48 32.87
N ASN A 547 -50.96 -42.33 33.74
CA ASN A 547 -50.54 -43.35 34.71
C ASN A 547 -51.66 -43.77 35.67
N HIS A 548 -52.60 -42.87 35.98
CA HIS A 548 -53.79 -43.18 36.78
C HIS A 548 -54.82 -43.98 36.00
N SER A 549 -55.15 -43.55 34.78
CA SER A 549 -56.08 -44.24 33.88
C SER A 549 -55.60 -45.65 33.49
N GLU A 550 -54.29 -45.84 33.30
CA GLU A 550 -53.69 -47.17 33.10
C GLU A 550 -53.84 -48.07 34.33
N LYS A 551 -53.74 -47.53 35.55
CA LYS A 551 -54.00 -48.28 36.79
C LYS A 551 -55.48 -48.63 36.95
N GLU A 552 -56.40 -47.72 36.63
CA GLU A 552 -57.83 -48.01 36.62
C GLU A 552 -58.18 -49.09 35.59
N LYS A 553 -57.62 -48.99 34.37
CA LYS A 553 -57.75 -50.01 33.33
C LYS A 553 -57.23 -51.37 33.82
N ASN A 554 -56.04 -51.44 34.40
CA ASN A 554 -55.47 -52.70 34.90
C ASN A 554 -56.30 -53.27 36.05
N ASN A 555 -56.83 -52.44 36.95
CA ASN A 555 -57.73 -52.88 38.02
C ASN A 555 -59.06 -53.43 37.47
N LEU A 556 -59.64 -52.78 36.46
CA LEU A 556 -60.82 -53.26 35.73
C LEU A 556 -60.54 -54.57 34.98
N GLU A 557 -59.35 -54.72 34.39
CA GLU A 557 -58.90 -55.93 33.69
C GLU A 557 -58.70 -57.09 34.68
N ILE A 558 -58.22 -56.82 35.90
CA ILE A 558 -58.15 -57.80 37.00
C ILE A 558 -59.54 -58.20 37.49
N ASP A 559 -60.45 -57.25 37.70
CA ASP A 559 -61.84 -57.52 38.12
C ASP A 559 -62.65 -58.28 37.03
N LEU A 560 -62.45 -57.95 35.75
CA LEU A 560 -62.98 -58.71 34.62
C LEU A 560 -62.44 -60.15 34.59
N ASN A 561 -61.12 -60.34 34.77
CA ASN A 561 -60.54 -61.68 34.84
C ASN A 561 -61.04 -62.46 36.07
N TYR A 562 -61.21 -61.82 37.23
CA TYR A 562 -61.78 -62.43 38.43
C TYR A 562 -63.25 -62.82 38.23
N LYS A 563 -64.05 -61.97 37.58
CA LYS A 563 -65.45 -62.27 37.21
C LYS A 563 -65.53 -63.38 36.18
N LEU A 564 -64.66 -63.40 35.17
CA LEU A 564 -64.59 -64.45 34.17
C LEU A 564 -64.17 -65.78 34.77
N LYS A 565 -63.18 -65.78 35.68
CA LYS A 565 -62.79 -66.95 36.48
C LYS A 565 -63.93 -67.44 37.36
N SER A 566 -64.60 -66.54 38.10
CA SER A 566 -65.79 -66.84 38.89
C SER A 566 -66.98 -67.36 38.06
N LEU A 567 -67.09 -67.00 36.78
CA LEU A 567 -68.09 -67.54 35.85
C LEU A 567 -67.68 -68.91 35.29
N GLN A 568 -66.40 -69.15 35.02
CA GLN A 568 -65.88 -70.48 34.69
C GLN A 568 -66.06 -71.45 35.87
N ASP A 569 -65.67 -71.05 37.08
CA ASP A 569 -65.78 -71.86 38.29
C ASP A 569 -67.26 -72.16 38.63
N ARG A 570 -68.17 -71.20 38.42
CA ARG A 570 -69.62 -71.44 38.51
C ARG A 570 -70.17 -72.32 37.39
N LEU A 571 -69.63 -72.26 36.18
CA LEU A 571 -70.04 -73.15 35.09
C LEU A 571 -69.55 -74.59 35.34
N GLU A 572 -68.35 -74.78 35.89
CA GLU A 572 -67.89 -76.10 36.36
C GLU A 572 -68.71 -76.59 37.56
N GLN A 573 -69.09 -75.69 38.48
CA GLN A 573 -69.97 -75.99 39.60
C GLN A 573 -71.36 -76.42 39.11
N GLU A 574 -72.03 -75.65 38.24
CA GLU A 574 -73.30 -76.00 37.59
C GLU A 574 -73.20 -77.34 36.83
N VAL A 575 -72.11 -77.58 36.10
CA VAL A 575 -71.86 -78.86 35.39
C VAL A 575 -71.66 -80.03 36.36
N ASN A 576 -71.09 -79.80 37.54
CA ASN A 576 -70.99 -80.83 38.59
C ASN A 576 -72.30 -80.98 39.38
N GLU A 577 -73.04 -79.91 39.65
CA GLU A 577 -74.33 -79.95 40.32
C GLU A 577 -75.40 -80.59 39.44
N HIS A 578 -75.36 -80.41 38.11
CA HIS A 578 -76.17 -81.20 37.17
C HIS A 578 -75.77 -82.69 37.11
N LYS A 579 -74.49 -83.05 37.34
CA LYS A 579 -74.08 -84.46 37.53
C LYS A 579 -74.56 -85.03 38.87
N VAL A 580 -74.53 -84.24 39.95
CA VAL A 580 -74.87 -84.65 41.32
C VAL A 580 -76.39 -84.70 41.56
N THR A 581 -77.16 -83.73 41.07
CA THR A 581 -78.64 -83.76 41.12
C THR A 581 -79.21 -84.89 40.27
N LYS A 582 -78.57 -85.25 39.15
CA LYS A 582 -78.86 -86.47 38.39
C LYS A 582 -78.55 -87.77 39.17
N ALA A 583 -77.72 -87.71 40.22
CA ALA A 583 -77.28 -88.86 41.00
C ALA A 583 -77.98 -89.01 42.37
N ARG A 584 -78.63 -87.96 42.92
CA ARG A 584 -79.25 -87.99 44.27
C ARG A 584 -80.67 -87.41 44.31
N LEU A 585 -81.55 -88.02 43.53
CA LEU A 585 -82.96 -88.20 43.94
C LEU A 585 -83.01 -89.19 45.12
N THR A 586 -82.57 -88.77 46.32
CA THR A 586 -82.56 -89.62 47.53
C THR A 586 -82.42 -88.80 48.81
N ASP A 587 -83.49 -88.79 49.62
CA ASP A 587 -83.58 -88.44 51.06
C ASP A 587 -82.99 -87.11 51.63
N LYS A 588 -83.48 -86.53 52.74
CA LYS A 588 -84.85 -86.35 53.28
C LYS A 588 -84.77 -85.53 54.59
N HIS A 589 -85.67 -84.54 54.76
CA HIS A 589 -86.24 -84.09 56.07
C HIS A 589 -85.25 -83.46 57.11
N GLN A 590 -85.66 -82.68 58.14
CA GLN A 590 -86.99 -82.15 58.55
C GLN A 590 -86.88 -80.87 59.43
N SER A 591 -87.98 -80.09 59.47
CA SER A 591 -88.59 -79.35 60.61
C SER A 591 -87.75 -78.45 61.57
N ILE A 592 -88.13 -77.21 61.96
CA ILE A 592 -89.44 -76.57 62.29
C ILE A 592 -90.07 -77.23 63.55
N GLU A 593 -90.31 -76.55 64.67
CA GLU A 593 -91.31 -75.47 64.85
C GLU A 593 -91.11 -74.65 66.16
N GLU A 594 -91.99 -73.68 66.42
CA GLU A 594 -91.96 -72.76 67.58
C GLU A 594 -92.95 -73.13 68.73
N ALA A 595 -92.76 -72.46 69.89
CA ALA A 595 -93.79 -71.79 70.70
C ALA A 595 -94.27 -72.37 72.08
N LYS A 596 -94.33 -71.42 73.05
CA LYS A 596 -95.28 -71.29 74.20
C LYS A 596 -95.28 -72.32 75.35
N SER A 597 -94.67 -71.94 76.48
CA SER A 597 -95.38 -71.50 77.72
C SER A 597 -94.34 -71.15 78.81
N VAL A 598 -94.21 -69.94 79.35
CA VAL A 598 -95.16 -69.05 80.09
C VAL A 598 -95.33 -69.46 81.56
N ALA A 599 -95.02 -68.51 82.46
CA ALA A 599 -95.43 -68.44 83.87
C ALA A 599 -94.87 -69.45 84.90
N MET A 600 -93.53 -69.59 84.98
CA MET A 600 -92.86 -69.57 86.30
C MET A 600 -92.03 -68.29 86.44
N CYS A 601 -92.71 -67.17 86.24
CA CYS A 601 -92.12 -65.83 86.18
C CYS A 601 -92.04 -65.19 87.58
N GLU A 602 -91.32 -64.07 87.65
CA GLU A 602 -91.37 -63.02 88.69
C GLU A 602 -90.52 -63.17 89.97
N MET A 603 -90.21 -64.36 90.49
CA MET A 603 -89.30 -64.48 91.66
C MET A 603 -87.83 -64.65 91.28
N GLU A 604 -87.47 -65.64 90.46
CA GLU A 604 -86.12 -65.70 89.84
C GLU A 604 -85.83 -64.47 88.97
N LYS A 605 -86.90 -63.87 88.42
CA LYS A 605 -86.82 -62.74 87.51
C LYS A 605 -86.04 -61.58 88.13
N LYS A 606 -86.32 -61.21 89.39
CA LYS A 606 -85.66 -60.09 90.08
C LYS A 606 -84.16 -60.33 90.35
N VAL A 607 -83.77 -61.57 90.65
CA VAL A 607 -82.34 -61.90 90.87
C VAL A 607 -81.57 -61.97 89.54
N LYS A 608 -82.22 -62.40 88.46
CA LYS A 608 -81.66 -62.33 87.10
C LYS A 608 -81.65 -60.89 86.56
N GLU A 609 -82.67 -60.08 86.84
CA GLU A 609 -82.75 -58.66 86.50
C GLU A 609 -81.61 -57.88 87.17
N GLU A 610 -81.31 -58.12 88.46
CA GLU A 610 -80.24 -57.38 89.15
C GLU A 610 -78.83 -57.80 88.70
N ARG A 611 -78.61 -59.08 88.38
CA ARG A 611 -77.36 -59.51 87.71
C ARG A 611 -77.22 -58.92 86.31
N ALA A 612 -78.29 -58.93 85.50
CA ALA A 612 -78.30 -58.35 84.16
C ALA A 612 -78.20 -56.81 84.17
N ALA A 613 -78.68 -56.15 85.23
CA ALA A 613 -78.50 -54.72 85.44
C ALA A 613 -77.02 -54.40 85.75
N ARG A 614 -76.39 -55.20 86.61
CA ARG A 614 -74.96 -55.09 86.91
C ARG A 614 -74.08 -55.37 85.69
N GLU A 615 -74.36 -56.44 84.96
CA GLU A 615 -73.65 -56.80 83.73
C GLU A 615 -73.85 -55.74 82.63
N LYS A 616 -75.04 -55.13 82.52
CA LYS A 616 -75.26 -53.95 81.66
C LYS A 616 -74.55 -52.69 82.15
N ALA A 617 -74.37 -52.50 83.46
CA ALA A 617 -73.61 -51.38 84.01
C ALA A 617 -72.11 -51.55 83.73
N GLU A 618 -71.55 -52.73 83.98
CA GLU A 618 -70.14 -53.07 83.72
C GLU A 618 -69.83 -53.00 82.22
N ASN A 619 -70.70 -53.53 81.33
CA ASN A 619 -70.54 -53.35 79.89
C ASN A 619 -70.69 -51.89 79.43
N ARG A 620 -71.55 -51.08 80.07
CA ARG A 620 -71.66 -49.64 79.79
C ARG A 620 -70.42 -48.86 80.24
N ILE A 621 -69.80 -49.25 81.36
CA ILE A 621 -68.53 -48.67 81.82
C ILE A 621 -67.43 -48.99 80.81
N VAL A 622 -67.23 -50.26 80.43
CA VAL A 622 -66.22 -50.64 79.42
C VAL A 622 -66.49 -49.97 78.06
N GLN A 623 -67.74 -49.82 77.65
CA GLN A 623 -68.10 -49.11 76.42
C GLN A 623 -67.81 -47.60 76.51
N ALA A 624 -68.04 -46.99 77.68
CA ALA A 624 -67.69 -45.59 77.94
C ALA A 624 -66.18 -45.37 78.03
N GLU A 625 -65.43 -46.23 78.72
CA GLU A 625 -63.95 -46.20 78.78
C GLU A 625 -63.34 -46.33 77.38
N LYS A 626 -63.92 -47.19 76.52
CA LYS A 626 -63.50 -47.34 75.12
C LYS A 626 -63.85 -46.11 74.27
N GLN A 627 -64.96 -45.43 74.54
CA GLN A 627 -65.29 -44.14 73.92
C GLN A 627 -64.36 -43.01 74.43
N CYS A 628 -64.08 -42.94 75.73
CA CYS A 628 -63.14 -41.97 76.30
C CYS A 628 -61.72 -42.16 75.77
N SER A 629 -61.24 -43.41 75.62
CA SER A 629 -59.94 -43.71 75.02
C SER A 629 -59.86 -43.32 73.55
N MET A 630 -60.96 -43.46 72.81
CA MET A 630 -61.07 -43.03 71.41
C MET A 630 -61.08 -41.50 71.29
N LEU A 631 -61.85 -40.81 72.14
CA LEU A 631 -61.88 -39.35 72.23
C LEU A 631 -60.54 -38.76 72.69
N ASP A 632 -59.80 -39.42 73.58
CA ASP A 632 -58.46 -38.98 74.02
C ASP A 632 -57.40 -39.17 72.92
N PHE A 633 -57.55 -40.20 72.06
CA PHE A 633 -56.74 -40.36 70.85
C PHE A 633 -57.09 -39.28 69.80
N ASP A 634 -58.37 -39.03 69.53
CA ASP A 634 -58.83 -37.99 68.61
C ASP A 634 -58.44 -36.58 69.10
N LEU A 635 -58.47 -36.35 70.42
CA LEU A 635 -58.00 -35.12 71.05
C LEU A 635 -56.50 -34.93 70.84
N LYS A 636 -55.68 -35.97 71.07
CA LYS A 636 -54.23 -35.93 70.83
C LYS A 636 -53.88 -35.73 69.35
N GLN A 637 -54.59 -36.40 68.44
CA GLN A 637 -54.42 -36.17 67.00
C GLN A 637 -54.81 -34.73 66.61
N SER A 638 -55.87 -34.19 67.21
CA SER A 638 -56.30 -32.80 66.99
C SER A 638 -55.31 -31.78 67.56
N GLN A 639 -54.72 -32.06 68.72
CA GLN A 639 -53.65 -31.25 69.33
C GLN A 639 -52.41 -31.22 68.44
N GLN A 640 -51.93 -32.38 67.95
CA GLN A 640 -50.80 -32.44 67.02
C GLN A 640 -51.07 -31.71 65.69
N LYS A 641 -52.31 -31.79 65.17
CA LYS A 641 -52.73 -30.99 64.01
C LYS A 641 -52.71 -29.49 64.30
N LEU A 642 -53.18 -29.06 65.47
CA LEU A 642 -53.18 -27.66 65.88
C LEU A 642 -51.74 -27.14 66.05
N GLU A 643 -50.85 -27.93 66.65
CA GLU A 643 -49.44 -27.60 66.84
C GLU A 643 -48.69 -27.46 65.50
N HIS A 644 -48.92 -28.38 64.55
CA HIS A 644 -48.39 -28.26 63.18
C HIS A 644 -48.96 -27.03 62.46
N LEU A 645 -50.25 -26.71 62.63
CA LEU A 645 -50.86 -25.51 62.04
C LEU A 645 -50.32 -24.22 62.64
N LEU A 646 -50.00 -24.19 63.95
CA LEU A 646 -49.33 -23.07 64.61
C LEU A 646 -47.90 -22.88 64.06
N GLN A 647 -47.11 -23.95 63.97
CA GLN A 647 -45.77 -23.90 63.35
C GLN A 647 -45.81 -23.54 61.85
N GLN A 648 -46.91 -23.79 61.15
CA GLN A 648 -47.09 -23.36 59.77
C GLN A 648 -47.49 -21.88 59.68
N LYS A 649 -48.39 -21.41 60.57
CA LYS A 649 -48.75 -20.00 60.71
C LYS A 649 -47.54 -19.14 61.02
N GLU A 650 -46.72 -19.53 61.99
CA GLU A 650 -45.54 -18.77 62.43
C GLU A 650 -44.51 -18.60 61.31
N ARG A 651 -44.22 -19.68 60.55
CA ARG A 651 -43.38 -19.62 59.35
C ARG A 651 -43.94 -18.69 58.27
N LEU A 652 -45.25 -18.73 58.02
CA LEU A 652 -45.91 -17.83 57.04
C LEU A 652 -45.89 -16.37 57.52
N GLU A 653 -45.99 -16.11 58.83
CA GLU A 653 -45.88 -14.76 59.38
C GLU A 653 -44.47 -14.18 59.24
N ASP A 654 -43.41 -14.99 59.38
CA ASP A 654 -42.03 -14.57 59.12
C ASP A 654 -41.71 -14.44 57.63
N GLU A 655 -42.30 -15.27 56.78
CA GLU A 655 -42.19 -15.15 55.31
C GLU A 655 -42.86 -13.86 54.82
N VAL A 656 -44.03 -13.52 55.35
CA VAL A 656 -44.71 -12.23 55.09
C VAL A 656 -43.90 -11.03 55.57
N LYS A 657 -43.28 -11.08 56.76
CA LYS A 657 -42.38 -10.02 57.25
C LYS A 657 -41.21 -9.78 56.29
N ASN A 658 -40.55 -10.86 55.84
CA ASN A 658 -39.42 -10.77 54.90
C ASN A 658 -39.85 -10.19 53.54
N LEU A 659 -41.00 -10.61 53.00
CA LEU A 659 -41.56 -10.07 51.76
C LEU A 659 -41.94 -8.59 51.89
N SER A 660 -42.49 -8.16 53.03
CA SER A 660 -42.76 -6.74 53.30
C SER A 660 -41.46 -5.91 53.38
N LEU A 661 -40.41 -6.42 54.02
CA LEU A 661 -39.11 -5.74 54.09
C LEU A 661 -38.45 -5.62 52.70
N GLN A 662 -38.53 -6.66 51.86
CA GLN A 662 -38.05 -6.59 50.47
C GLN A 662 -38.86 -5.58 49.64
N LEU A 663 -40.19 -5.54 49.80
CA LEU A 663 -41.05 -4.58 49.12
C LEU A 663 -40.73 -3.13 49.52
N GLU A 664 -40.46 -2.88 50.80
CA GLU A 664 -40.04 -1.55 51.28
C GLU A 664 -38.67 -1.15 50.72
N GLN A 665 -37.71 -2.07 50.65
CA GLN A 665 -36.40 -1.83 50.03
C GLN A 665 -36.52 -1.48 48.53
N GLU A 666 -37.30 -2.23 47.75
CA GLU A 666 -37.51 -1.92 46.33
C GLU A 666 -38.34 -0.64 46.10
N THR A 667 -39.27 -0.32 47.00
CA THR A 667 -40.01 0.95 46.95
C THR A 667 -39.06 2.14 47.15
N ASN A 668 -38.13 2.03 48.11
CA ASN A 668 -37.11 3.07 48.34
C ASN A 668 -36.12 3.20 47.17
N LYS A 669 -35.61 2.09 46.61
CA LYS A 669 -34.77 2.11 45.40
C LYS A 669 -35.48 2.80 44.22
N ARG A 670 -36.76 2.47 44.00
CA ARG A 670 -37.58 3.08 42.93
C ARG A 670 -37.76 4.59 43.11
N ILE A 671 -37.90 5.07 44.35
CA ILE A 671 -37.99 6.50 44.65
C ILE A 671 -36.66 7.22 44.35
N MET A 672 -35.51 6.62 44.69
CA MET A 672 -34.20 7.18 44.36
C MET A 672 -33.98 7.28 42.85
N ALA A 673 -34.18 6.20 42.10
CA ALA A 673 -34.07 6.19 40.64
C ALA A 673 -35.02 7.20 39.96
N GLN A 674 -36.25 7.38 40.49
CA GLN A 674 -37.18 8.37 39.97
C GLN A 674 -36.74 9.82 40.24
N ASN A 675 -35.94 10.07 41.27
CA ASN A 675 -35.39 11.39 41.55
C ASN A 675 -34.13 11.69 40.72
N GLU A 676 -33.27 10.69 40.50
CA GLU A 676 -32.14 10.81 39.57
C GLU A 676 -32.60 11.10 38.13
N LEU A 677 -33.64 10.38 37.66
CA LEU A 677 -34.23 10.61 36.33
C LEU A 677 -34.76 12.04 36.16
N LYS A 678 -35.30 12.66 37.23
CA LYS A 678 -35.73 14.07 37.21
C LYS A 678 -34.56 15.04 37.17
N ALA A 679 -33.46 14.75 37.87
CA ALA A 679 -32.25 15.57 37.82
C ALA A 679 -31.63 15.56 36.41
N GLN A 680 -31.48 14.37 35.81
CA GLN A 680 -31.00 14.20 34.44
C GLN A 680 -31.90 14.89 33.40
N ALA A 681 -33.22 14.85 33.58
CA ALA A 681 -34.16 15.56 32.69
C ALA A 681 -33.97 17.08 32.73
N PHE A 682 -33.74 17.66 33.92
CA PHE A 682 -33.48 19.10 34.07
C PHE A 682 -32.13 19.51 33.45
N GLU A 683 -31.09 18.68 33.62
CA GLU A 683 -29.78 18.92 33.01
C GLU A 683 -29.84 18.82 31.47
N ALA A 684 -30.60 17.88 30.93
CA ALA A 684 -30.82 17.74 29.49
C ALA A 684 -31.53 18.95 28.85
N ASP A 685 -32.45 19.61 29.55
CA ASP A 685 -33.11 20.82 29.03
C ASP A 685 -32.20 22.07 29.10
N ASN A 686 -31.32 22.17 30.11
CA ASN A 686 -30.27 23.20 30.13
C ASN A 686 -29.28 23.04 28.96
N LEU A 687 -28.92 21.80 28.63
CA LEU A 687 -28.06 21.49 27.48
C LEU A 687 -28.72 21.87 26.14
N LYS A 688 -30.02 21.61 25.96
CA LYS A 688 -30.78 22.09 24.78
C LYS A 688 -30.84 23.61 24.67
N GLY A 689 -30.85 24.32 25.80
CA GLY A 689 -30.73 25.79 25.84
C GLY A 689 -29.39 26.25 25.26
N SER A 690 -28.30 25.65 25.73
CA SER A 690 -26.93 25.93 25.27
C SER A 690 -26.73 25.58 23.78
N GLU A 691 -27.30 24.46 23.32
CA GLU A 691 -27.24 24.01 21.92
C GLU A 691 -27.86 25.04 20.95
N LYS A 692 -29.00 25.63 21.32
CA LYS A 692 -29.65 26.69 20.52
C LYS A 692 -28.78 27.94 20.43
N GLN A 693 -28.13 28.33 21.52
CA GLN A 693 -27.27 29.50 21.58
C GLN A 693 -26.02 29.33 20.69
N LEU A 694 -25.36 28.17 20.77
CA LEU A 694 -24.21 27.83 19.91
C LEU A 694 -24.59 27.76 18.42
N LYS A 695 -25.77 27.24 18.08
CA LYS A 695 -26.28 27.27 16.69
C LYS A 695 -26.47 28.70 16.15
N GLN A 696 -26.78 29.66 17.03
CA GLN A 696 -26.92 31.07 16.64
C GLN A 696 -25.55 31.76 16.41
N GLU A 697 -24.54 31.42 17.22
CA GLU A 697 -23.15 31.87 16.99
C GLU A 697 -22.53 31.28 15.72
N ILE A 698 -22.77 29.99 15.43
CA ILE A 698 -22.31 29.34 14.20
C ILE A 698 -22.86 30.07 12.96
N ASN A 699 -24.13 30.46 12.95
CA ASN A 699 -24.74 31.16 11.82
C ASN A 699 -24.17 32.57 11.60
N THR A 700 -23.82 33.30 12.66
CA THR A 700 -23.18 34.62 12.52
C THR A 700 -21.73 34.50 12.04
N LEU A 701 -20.98 33.49 12.50
CA LEU A 701 -19.64 33.18 11.99
C LEU A 701 -19.63 32.74 10.51
N LEU A 702 -20.66 32.03 10.05
CA LEU A 702 -20.80 31.63 8.64
C LEU A 702 -21.02 32.83 7.71
N GLU A 703 -21.84 33.81 8.09
CA GLU A 703 -22.03 35.02 7.27
C GLU A 703 -20.79 35.94 7.32
N ALA A 704 -20.09 36.03 8.47
CA ALA A 704 -18.80 36.73 8.55
C ALA A 704 -17.74 36.10 7.63
N LYS A 705 -17.65 34.76 7.59
CA LYS A 705 -16.79 34.02 6.65
C LYS A 705 -17.13 34.36 5.19
N ARG A 706 -18.42 34.39 4.84
CA ARG A 706 -18.90 34.71 3.48
C ARG A 706 -18.49 36.12 3.03
N LEU A 707 -18.49 37.10 3.93
CA LEU A 707 -18.02 38.46 3.62
C LEU A 707 -16.52 38.49 3.31
N LEU A 708 -15.69 37.80 4.12
CA LEU A 708 -14.25 37.68 3.88
C LEU A 708 -13.92 36.94 2.57
N GLU A 709 -14.73 35.95 2.17
CA GLU A 709 -14.59 35.27 0.88
C GLU A 709 -14.86 36.21 -0.32
N VAL A 710 -15.70 37.23 -0.15
CA VAL A 710 -15.95 38.27 -1.17
C VAL A 710 -14.77 39.27 -1.25
N GLU A 711 -14.19 39.69 -0.14
CA GLU A 711 -13.00 40.56 -0.13
C GLU A 711 -11.79 39.88 -0.76
N LEU A 712 -11.54 38.61 -0.41
CA LEU A 712 -10.49 37.79 -1.04
C LEU A 712 -10.68 37.67 -2.56
N ALA A 713 -11.92 37.54 -3.04
CA ALA A 713 -12.20 37.50 -4.48
C ALA A 713 -11.91 38.84 -5.19
N GLN A 714 -12.06 39.97 -4.50
CA GLN A 714 -11.71 41.30 -5.04
C GLN A 714 -10.19 41.52 -5.08
N LEU A 715 -9.47 41.19 -4.00
CA LEU A 715 -8.01 41.21 -3.95
C LEU A 715 -7.39 40.30 -5.02
N ALA A 716 -7.91 39.08 -5.19
CA ALA A 716 -7.49 38.14 -6.24
C ALA A 716 -7.87 38.58 -7.67
N LYS A 717 -8.65 39.65 -7.84
CA LYS A 717 -8.91 40.32 -9.11
C LYS A 717 -7.92 41.46 -9.37
N GLN A 718 -7.60 42.28 -8.35
CA GLN A 718 -6.55 43.29 -8.44
C GLN A 718 -5.17 42.66 -8.73
N TYR A 719 -4.79 41.61 -8.00
CA TYR A 719 -3.50 40.94 -8.18
C TYR A 719 -3.28 40.46 -9.62
N ARG A 720 -4.32 39.89 -10.26
CA ARG A 720 -4.27 39.46 -11.67
C ARG A 720 -4.21 40.59 -12.68
N GLY A 721 -4.68 41.80 -12.33
CA GLY A 721 -4.45 43.00 -13.13
C GLY A 721 -2.97 43.40 -13.14
N ASN A 722 -2.36 43.45 -11.96
CA ASN A 722 -0.94 43.80 -11.80
C ASN A 722 -0.02 42.73 -12.40
N GLU A 723 -0.37 41.44 -12.32
CA GLU A 723 0.37 40.35 -12.98
C GLU A 723 0.39 40.51 -14.51
N GLY A 724 -0.70 41.03 -15.11
CA GLY A 724 -0.77 41.34 -16.54
C GLY A 724 0.23 42.42 -16.94
N GLN A 725 0.26 43.55 -16.21
CA GLN A 725 1.18 44.66 -16.47
C GLN A 725 2.65 44.25 -16.29
N MET A 726 2.95 43.45 -15.26
CA MET A 726 4.29 42.88 -15.05
C MET A 726 4.75 42.03 -16.24
N ARG A 727 3.84 41.23 -16.81
CA ARG A 727 4.15 40.38 -17.97
C ARG A 727 4.35 41.19 -19.24
N GLU A 728 3.53 42.21 -19.47
CA GLU A 728 3.63 43.12 -20.61
C GLU A 728 4.96 43.90 -20.62
N LEU A 729 5.47 44.30 -19.45
CA LEU A 729 6.81 44.88 -19.28
C LEU A 729 7.94 43.84 -19.50
N GLN A 730 7.71 42.59 -19.12
CA GLN A 730 8.69 41.51 -19.27
C GLN A 730 8.86 41.10 -20.75
N ASP A 731 7.75 41.01 -21.49
CA ASP A 731 7.75 40.73 -22.94
C ASP A 731 8.45 41.85 -23.73
N GLN A 732 8.29 43.12 -23.31
CA GLN A 732 9.03 44.27 -23.88
C GLN A 732 10.55 44.16 -23.64
N LEU A 733 10.97 43.74 -22.44
CA LEU A 733 12.38 43.58 -22.10
C LEU A 733 13.04 42.42 -22.85
N GLU A 734 12.33 41.30 -23.06
CA GLU A 734 12.82 40.19 -23.90
C GLU A 734 12.97 40.62 -25.37
N ALA A 735 12.04 41.44 -25.88
CA ALA A 735 12.15 42.01 -27.22
C ALA A 735 13.39 42.91 -27.39
N GLU A 736 13.67 43.82 -26.44
CA GLU A 736 14.91 44.63 -26.48
C GLU A 736 16.18 43.78 -26.43
N GLN A 737 16.21 42.71 -25.62
CA GLN A 737 17.35 41.79 -25.57
C GLN A 737 17.55 41.03 -26.89
N TYR A 738 16.46 40.66 -27.56
CA TYR A 738 16.52 40.04 -28.90
C TYR A 738 17.10 41.01 -29.94
N PHE A 739 16.60 42.25 -30.01
CA PHE A 739 17.15 43.27 -30.93
C PHE A 739 18.61 43.61 -30.61
N SER A 740 18.96 43.76 -29.32
CA SER A 740 20.35 43.98 -28.87
C SER A 740 21.28 42.86 -29.32
N THR A 741 20.78 41.62 -29.40
CA THR A 741 21.55 40.47 -29.88
C THR A 741 21.68 40.49 -31.40
N LEU A 742 20.61 40.81 -32.13
CA LEU A 742 20.64 40.96 -33.59
C LEU A 742 21.68 42.00 -34.04
N TYR A 743 21.68 43.20 -33.44
CA TYR A 743 22.63 44.26 -33.77
C TYR A 743 24.09 43.87 -33.48
N LYS A 744 24.35 43.07 -32.42
CA LYS A 744 25.69 42.56 -32.13
C LYS A 744 26.17 41.57 -33.19
N THR A 745 25.30 40.70 -33.67
CA THR A 745 25.61 39.79 -34.79
C THR A 745 25.89 40.57 -36.08
N GLN A 746 25.02 41.51 -36.43
CA GLN A 746 25.16 42.32 -37.65
C GLN A 746 26.44 43.18 -37.65
N VAL A 747 26.84 43.72 -36.49
CA VAL A 747 28.13 44.43 -36.32
C VAL A 747 29.34 43.49 -36.41
N LYS A 748 29.19 42.21 -36.07
CA LYS A 748 30.25 41.20 -36.24
C LYS A 748 30.39 40.77 -37.70
N GLU A 749 29.27 40.52 -38.39
CA GLU A 749 29.23 40.20 -39.82
C GLU A 749 29.84 41.32 -40.66
N LEU A 750 29.46 42.59 -40.42
CA LEU A 750 30.03 43.75 -41.10
C LEU A 750 31.54 43.92 -40.85
N LYS A 751 32.06 43.53 -39.67
CA LYS A 751 33.51 43.51 -39.42
C LYS A 751 34.22 42.42 -40.19
N GLU A 752 33.65 41.23 -40.25
CA GLU A 752 34.21 40.10 -41.00
C GLU A 752 34.19 40.38 -42.50
N GLU A 753 33.15 41.04 -43.02
CA GLU A 753 33.07 41.50 -44.42
C GLU A 753 34.10 42.62 -44.74
N ILE A 754 34.33 43.55 -43.81
CA ILE A 754 35.39 44.58 -43.94
C ILE A 754 36.78 43.93 -43.93
N ASP A 755 37.04 42.95 -43.08
CA ASP A 755 38.31 42.24 -43.04
C ASP A 755 38.55 41.35 -44.26
N GLU A 756 37.51 40.79 -44.89
CA GLU A 756 37.63 40.16 -46.20
C GLU A 756 37.90 41.19 -47.31
N LYS A 757 37.14 42.29 -47.39
CA LYS A 757 37.38 43.37 -48.37
C LYS A 757 38.77 43.99 -48.24
N ASN A 758 39.30 44.12 -47.03
CA ASN A 758 40.68 44.56 -46.80
C ASN A 758 41.69 43.55 -47.38
N LYS A 759 41.53 42.24 -47.12
CA LYS A 759 42.39 41.19 -47.68
C LYS A 759 42.27 41.09 -49.20
N GLU A 760 41.08 41.25 -49.75
CA GLU A 760 40.82 41.26 -51.20
C GLU A 760 41.45 42.49 -51.87
N THR A 761 41.33 43.66 -51.26
CA THR A 761 41.97 44.90 -51.74
C THR A 761 43.50 44.79 -51.67
N GLN A 762 44.04 44.15 -50.62
CA GLN A 762 45.47 43.92 -50.47
C GLN A 762 46.01 42.90 -51.48
N ARG A 763 45.24 41.85 -51.82
CA ARG A 763 45.51 40.96 -52.96
C ARG A 763 45.47 41.71 -54.28
N LYS A 764 44.42 42.51 -54.54
CA LYS A 764 44.28 43.30 -55.76
C LYS A 764 45.40 44.32 -55.96
N MET A 765 45.92 44.95 -54.89
CA MET A 765 47.12 45.78 -54.99
C MET A 765 48.36 44.96 -55.37
N GLN A 766 48.51 43.74 -54.84
CA GLN A 766 49.64 42.87 -55.15
C GLN A 766 49.54 42.26 -56.55
N GLU A 767 48.33 41.95 -57.01
CA GLU A 767 48.01 41.57 -58.39
C GLU A 767 48.29 42.72 -59.35
N LEU A 768 47.79 43.93 -59.09
CA LEU A 768 48.07 45.14 -59.90
C LEU A 768 49.56 45.52 -59.92
N GLN A 769 50.31 45.24 -58.85
CA GLN A 769 51.76 45.44 -58.82
C GLN A 769 52.47 44.46 -59.76
N ASN A 770 52.11 43.18 -59.72
CA ASN A 770 52.61 42.15 -60.64
C ASN A 770 52.14 42.38 -62.09
N GLU A 771 50.91 42.88 -62.27
CA GLU A 771 50.33 43.24 -63.56
C GLU A 771 51.04 44.46 -64.15
N LYS A 772 51.46 45.44 -63.34
CA LYS A 772 52.32 46.55 -63.77
C LYS A 772 53.70 46.09 -64.22
N GLU A 773 54.33 45.17 -63.48
CA GLU A 773 55.64 44.61 -63.85
C GLU A 773 55.54 43.77 -65.13
N THR A 774 54.49 42.94 -65.27
CA THR A 774 54.26 42.18 -66.50
C THR A 774 53.82 43.03 -67.67
N LEU A 775 53.02 44.09 -67.48
CA LEU A 775 52.69 45.09 -68.52
C LEU A 775 53.93 45.86 -68.98
N THR A 776 54.89 46.12 -68.08
CA THR A 776 56.17 46.74 -68.46
C THR A 776 56.94 45.81 -69.42
N THR A 777 57.10 44.52 -69.08
CA THR A 777 57.74 43.55 -69.99
C THR A 777 56.90 43.20 -71.23
N GLN A 778 55.57 43.36 -71.18
CA GLN A 778 54.70 43.22 -72.36
C GLN A 778 54.78 44.44 -73.28
N LEU A 779 55.14 45.63 -72.78
CA LEU A 779 55.37 46.81 -73.61
C LEU A 779 56.60 46.60 -74.50
N ASP A 780 57.71 46.17 -73.90
CA ASP A 780 58.95 45.78 -74.61
C ASP A 780 58.67 44.69 -75.65
N LEU A 781 57.86 43.67 -75.30
CA LEU A 781 57.46 42.62 -76.24
C LEU A 781 56.50 43.12 -77.33
N ALA A 782 55.58 44.02 -77.01
CA ALA A 782 54.60 44.55 -77.96
C ALA A 782 55.23 45.45 -79.01
N GLU A 783 56.28 46.21 -78.65
CA GLU A 783 57.07 46.99 -79.60
C GLU A 783 57.71 46.07 -80.66
N THR A 784 58.37 44.98 -80.24
CA THR A 784 58.88 43.95 -81.19
C THR A 784 57.79 43.14 -81.90
N LYS A 785 56.57 43.06 -81.38
CA LYS A 785 55.48 42.28 -81.99
C LYS A 785 54.67 43.08 -83.01
N ALA A 786 54.53 44.40 -82.83
CA ALA A 786 53.84 45.28 -83.76
C ALA A 786 54.45 45.23 -85.17
N GLU A 787 55.78 45.09 -85.27
CA GLU A 787 56.51 44.88 -86.54
C GLU A 787 56.12 43.57 -87.25
N SER A 788 55.70 42.54 -86.50
CA SER A 788 55.29 41.24 -87.05
C SER A 788 53.81 41.18 -87.46
N GLU A 789 52.93 41.90 -86.75
CA GLU A 789 51.48 41.73 -86.87
C GLU A 789 50.90 42.45 -88.11
N GLN A 790 51.68 43.35 -88.73
CA GLN A 790 51.38 43.92 -90.05
C GLN A 790 51.38 42.84 -91.16
N LEU A 791 52.03 41.69 -90.95
CA LEU A 791 52.10 40.58 -91.91
C LEU A 791 50.88 39.63 -91.83
N ALA A 792 50.22 39.53 -90.68
CA ALA A 792 49.22 38.50 -90.39
C ALA A 792 47.80 38.82 -90.92
N ARG A 793 47.48 40.11 -91.15
CA ARG A 793 46.13 40.55 -91.55
C ARG A 793 45.67 40.08 -92.94
N ALA A 794 46.57 39.52 -93.74
CA ALA A 794 46.26 38.99 -95.08
C ALA A 794 45.60 37.59 -95.09
N LEU A 795 45.45 36.92 -93.94
CA LEU A 795 45.06 35.50 -93.87
C LEU A 795 43.70 35.20 -93.20
N LEU A 796 42.93 36.22 -92.80
CA LEU A 796 41.69 36.03 -92.01
C LEU A 796 40.38 36.27 -92.78
N GLU A 797 40.43 36.62 -94.07
CA GLU A 797 39.22 36.77 -94.90
C GLU A 797 38.58 35.43 -95.31
N GLU A 798 39.28 34.29 -95.11
CA GLU A 798 38.90 32.99 -95.68
C GLU A 798 37.86 32.19 -94.84
N GLN A 799 37.67 32.52 -93.54
CA GLN A 799 36.85 31.70 -92.63
C GLN A 799 35.34 32.05 -92.58
N TYR A 800 34.82 32.83 -93.53
CA TYR A 800 33.39 33.22 -93.55
C TYR A 800 32.42 32.08 -94.00
N PHE A 801 32.93 30.90 -94.37
CA PHE A 801 32.16 29.88 -95.10
C PHE A 801 31.29 28.95 -94.24
N GLU A 802 31.66 28.63 -93.00
CA GLU A 802 31.12 27.46 -92.29
C GLU A 802 29.72 27.67 -91.65
N LEU A 803 29.21 28.90 -91.61
CA LEU A 803 27.93 29.29 -90.98
C LEU A 803 26.64 28.77 -91.67
N SER A 804 26.75 27.84 -92.62
CA SER A 804 25.64 27.47 -93.54
C SER A 804 24.91 26.15 -93.24
N GLN A 805 25.47 25.25 -92.42
CA GLN A 805 25.03 23.85 -92.34
C GLN A 805 23.80 23.55 -91.46
N GLU A 806 23.55 24.31 -90.38
CA GLU A 806 22.76 23.78 -89.25
C GLU A 806 21.22 23.77 -89.44
N SER A 807 20.71 24.47 -90.45
CA SER A 807 19.26 24.68 -90.68
C SER A 807 18.41 23.40 -90.91
N LYS A 808 19.02 22.27 -91.29
CA LYS A 808 18.30 21.10 -91.86
C LYS A 808 17.70 20.08 -90.87
N LYS A 809 17.91 20.18 -89.55
CA LYS A 809 17.58 19.09 -88.59
C LYS A 809 16.16 19.08 -88.00
N ALA A 810 15.31 20.08 -88.27
CA ALA A 810 14.04 20.25 -87.55
C ALA A 810 12.85 19.36 -88.03
N ALA A 811 12.88 18.83 -89.25
CA ALA A 811 11.66 18.43 -89.97
C ALA A 811 11.16 16.98 -89.81
N SER A 812 11.82 16.11 -89.03
CA SER A 812 11.50 14.66 -89.00
C SER A 812 10.56 14.20 -87.88
N ARG A 813 10.31 15.01 -86.84
CA ARG A 813 9.72 14.51 -85.57
C ARG A 813 8.22 14.21 -85.58
N HIS A 814 7.45 14.70 -86.56
CA HIS A 814 5.98 14.77 -86.46
C HIS A 814 5.22 13.71 -87.28
N ARG A 815 5.79 12.51 -87.49
CA ARG A 815 5.14 11.42 -88.26
C ARG A 815 5.08 10.04 -87.59
N GLN A 816 5.63 9.88 -86.38
CA GLN A 816 5.72 8.57 -85.72
C GLN A 816 4.59 8.29 -84.69
N GLU A 817 4.11 9.33 -83.98
CA GLU A 817 3.24 9.17 -82.79
C GLU A 817 1.80 8.67 -83.03
N MET A 818 1.37 8.51 -84.29
CA MET A 818 0.00 8.12 -84.63
C MET A 818 -0.21 6.61 -84.81
N THR A 819 0.85 5.81 -84.89
CA THR A 819 0.73 4.36 -85.18
C THR A 819 0.63 3.50 -83.91
N ASP A 820 1.13 3.95 -82.78
CA ASP A 820 1.29 3.10 -81.58
C ASP A 820 -0.03 2.84 -80.82
N LYS A 821 -1.04 3.72 -80.97
CA LYS A 821 -2.25 3.73 -80.13
C LYS A 821 -3.21 2.57 -80.40
N ASP A 822 -3.31 2.10 -81.64
CA ASP A 822 -4.15 0.94 -81.99
C ASP A 822 -3.54 -0.40 -81.52
N SER A 823 -2.25 -0.44 -81.16
CA SER A 823 -1.55 -1.65 -80.72
C SER A 823 -1.88 -2.12 -79.30
N ILE A 824 -2.61 -1.29 -78.53
CA ILE A 824 -2.84 -1.48 -77.10
C ILE A 824 -4.17 -2.20 -76.83
N ILE A 825 -5.23 -1.91 -77.60
CA ILE A 825 -6.60 -2.37 -77.33
C ILE A 825 -6.71 -3.91 -77.36
N ARG A 826 -6.13 -4.57 -78.38
CA ARG A 826 -6.13 -6.04 -78.49
C ARG A 826 -5.44 -6.77 -77.32
N ARG A 827 -4.55 -6.09 -76.60
CA ARG A 827 -3.68 -6.72 -75.58
C ARG A 827 -4.40 -6.97 -74.24
N LEU A 828 -5.57 -6.36 -74.04
CA LEU A 828 -6.36 -6.47 -72.81
C LEU A 828 -7.38 -7.62 -72.87
N GLU A 829 -7.78 -8.05 -74.05
CA GLU A 829 -8.77 -9.12 -74.25
C GLU A 829 -8.19 -10.50 -73.94
N GLU A 830 -6.91 -10.75 -74.31
CA GLU A 830 -6.22 -12.03 -74.02
C GLU A 830 -5.96 -12.24 -72.51
N THR A 831 -5.62 -11.18 -71.77
CA THR A 831 -5.36 -11.24 -70.32
C THR A 831 -6.58 -11.67 -69.48
N ASN A 832 -7.79 -11.47 -69.98
CA ASN A 832 -9.01 -11.85 -69.27
C ASN A 832 -9.36 -13.35 -69.44
N SER A 833 -8.68 -14.07 -70.35
CA SER A 833 -8.86 -15.52 -70.56
C SER A 833 -7.86 -16.38 -69.75
N THR A 834 -6.76 -15.78 -69.29
CA THR A 834 -5.71 -16.47 -68.52
C THR A 834 -6.12 -16.64 -67.06
N LEU A 835 -6.52 -15.55 -66.39
CA LEU A 835 -6.84 -15.50 -64.96
C LEU A 835 -7.88 -16.54 -64.50
N THR A 836 -8.82 -16.93 -65.36
CA THR A 836 -9.84 -17.94 -65.06
C THR A 836 -9.26 -19.35 -64.87
N LYS A 837 -8.06 -19.65 -65.38
CA LYS A 837 -7.40 -20.95 -65.24
C LYS A 837 -6.53 -21.04 -63.97
N ASP A 838 -6.04 -19.90 -63.49
CA ASP A 838 -5.12 -19.85 -62.35
C ASP A 838 -5.86 -20.16 -61.02
N VAL A 839 -7.15 -19.84 -60.94
CA VAL A 839 -8.02 -20.12 -59.76
C VAL A 839 -8.17 -21.63 -59.50
N ASP A 840 -8.35 -22.42 -60.55
CA ASP A 840 -8.44 -23.89 -60.44
C ASP A 840 -7.10 -24.51 -60.03
N LEU A 841 -5.98 -23.87 -60.37
CA LEU A 841 -4.63 -24.32 -60.00
C LEU A 841 -4.35 -24.07 -58.50
N ILE A 842 -4.59 -22.85 -58.02
CA ILE A 842 -4.39 -22.42 -56.63
C ILE A 842 -5.21 -23.28 -55.64
N THR A 843 -6.40 -23.71 -56.06
CA THR A 843 -7.26 -24.60 -55.25
C THR A 843 -6.59 -25.95 -54.96
N LYS A 844 -5.71 -26.42 -55.85
CA LYS A 844 -4.95 -27.67 -55.68
C LYS A 844 -3.68 -27.48 -54.85
N GLU A 845 -2.98 -26.35 -55.02
CA GLU A 845 -1.75 -26.04 -54.29
C GLU A 845 -1.97 -25.89 -52.77
N ASN A 846 -3.11 -25.32 -52.35
CA ASN A 846 -3.45 -25.15 -50.93
C ASN A 846 -3.52 -26.48 -50.13
N SER A 847 -3.87 -27.59 -50.78
CA SER A 847 -3.89 -28.91 -50.15
C SER A 847 -2.49 -29.44 -49.89
N GLU A 848 -1.56 -29.28 -50.84
CA GLU A 848 -0.17 -29.68 -50.67
C GLU A 848 0.60 -28.78 -49.68
N ILE A 849 0.28 -27.49 -49.62
CA ILE A 849 0.89 -26.55 -48.66
C ILE A 849 0.54 -26.97 -47.22
N SER A 850 -0.67 -27.46 -46.97
CA SER A 850 -1.11 -27.90 -45.64
C SER A 850 -0.29 -29.08 -45.09
N GLU A 851 0.12 -30.03 -45.93
CA GLU A 851 1.03 -31.12 -45.52
C GLU A 851 2.49 -30.65 -45.39
N LYS A 852 2.93 -29.71 -46.24
CA LYS A 852 4.30 -29.13 -46.18
C LYS A 852 4.52 -28.33 -44.89
N MET A 853 3.56 -27.52 -44.47
CA MET A 853 3.59 -26.77 -43.20
C MET A 853 3.86 -27.69 -41.99
N LYS A 854 3.19 -28.84 -41.93
CA LYS A 854 3.30 -29.78 -40.80
C LYS A 854 4.69 -30.42 -40.67
N LYS A 855 5.40 -30.62 -41.80
CA LYS A 855 6.81 -31.02 -41.78
C LYS A 855 7.75 -29.86 -41.43
N GLN A 856 7.42 -28.64 -41.85
CA GLN A 856 8.23 -27.46 -41.54
C GLN A 856 8.22 -27.10 -40.04
N GLU A 857 7.12 -27.34 -39.31
CA GLU A 857 7.10 -27.17 -37.85
C GLU A 857 8.07 -28.12 -37.11
N GLU A 858 8.20 -29.37 -37.57
CA GLU A 858 9.12 -30.36 -36.98
C GLU A 858 10.58 -30.04 -37.32
N GLU A 859 10.89 -29.64 -38.57
CA GLU A 859 12.22 -29.12 -38.92
C GLU A 859 12.58 -27.84 -38.17
N TYR A 860 11.61 -26.94 -37.96
CA TYR A 860 11.85 -25.65 -37.31
C TYR A 860 12.19 -25.82 -35.82
N LYS A 861 11.59 -26.80 -35.13
CA LYS A 861 12.01 -27.17 -33.76
C LYS A 861 13.46 -27.62 -33.70
N LEU A 862 13.86 -28.57 -34.56
CA LEU A 862 15.23 -29.09 -34.59
C LEU A 862 16.25 -27.99 -34.92
N LYS A 863 15.97 -27.15 -35.94
CA LYS A 863 16.83 -26.02 -36.31
C LYS A 863 16.98 -24.99 -35.19
N LYS A 864 15.92 -24.72 -34.42
CA LYS A 864 15.96 -23.77 -33.30
C LYS A 864 16.75 -24.31 -32.11
N GLU A 865 16.70 -25.61 -31.86
CA GLU A 865 17.51 -26.29 -30.85
C GLU A 865 19.00 -26.35 -31.26
N GLU A 866 19.28 -26.49 -32.55
CA GLU A 866 20.63 -26.39 -33.13
C GLU A 866 21.18 -24.95 -33.12
N GLU A 867 20.37 -23.93 -33.40
CA GLU A 867 20.75 -22.52 -33.24
C GLU A 867 21.09 -22.17 -31.79
N ILE A 868 20.25 -22.59 -30.81
CA ILE A 868 20.49 -22.34 -29.39
C ILE A 868 21.82 -22.98 -28.93
N ASN A 869 22.10 -24.22 -29.37
CA ASN A 869 23.37 -24.88 -29.04
C ASN A 869 24.58 -24.22 -29.73
N ASN A 870 24.44 -23.76 -30.98
CA ASN A 870 25.49 -22.99 -31.65
C ASN A 870 25.78 -21.65 -30.95
N ILE A 871 24.75 -20.91 -30.55
CA ILE A 871 24.87 -19.66 -29.78
C ILE A 871 25.57 -19.92 -28.44
N ARG A 872 25.17 -20.98 -27.71
CA ARG A 872 25.79 -21.40 -26.44
C ARG A 872 27.29 -21.70 -26.61
N MET A 873 27.63 -22.49 -27.62
CA MET A 873 29.01 -22.81 -27.98
C MET A 873 29.82 -21.55 -28.36
N GLN A 874 29.19 -20.57 -29.03
CA GLN A 874 29.81 -19.30 -29.43
C GLN A 874 30.11 -18.39 -28.22
N TYR A 875 29.23 -18.38 -27.21
CA TYR A 875 29.47 -17.70 -25.94
C TYR A 875 30.54 -18.41 -25.09
N GLU A 876 30.53 -19.74 -24.98
CA GLU A 876 31.60 -20.50 -24.30
C GLU A 876 32.97 -20.24 -24.93
N LYS A 877 33.03 -20.17 -26.28
CA LYS A 877 34.25 -19.83 -27.03
C LYS A 877 34.71 -18.40 -26.75
N SER A 878 33.78 -17.46 -26.61
CA SER A 878 34.07 -16.06 -26.24
C SER A 878 34.58 -15.93 -24.79
N ILE A 879 33.96 -16.63 -23.84
CA ILE A 879 34.39 -16.68 -22.44
C ILE A 879 35.77 -17.35 -22.32
N SER A 880 36.04 -18.37 -23.13
CA SER A 880 37.36 -19.02 -23.20
C SER A 880 38.45 -18.09 -23.74
N THR A 881 38.18 -17.32 -24.81
CA THR A 881 39.13 -16.30 -25.29
C THR A 881 39.31 -15.15 -24.31
N GLU A 882 38.26 -14.71 -23.62
CA GLU A 882 38.37 -13.67 -22.58
C GLU A 882 39.19 -14.15 -21.37
N ARG A 883 38.95 -15.36 -20.86
CA ARG A 883 39.78 -15.98 -19.81
C ARG A 883 41.24 -16.10 -20.24
N THR A 884 41.50 -16.46 -21.50
CA THR A 884 42.85 -16.54 -22.07
C THR A 884 43.52 -15.17 -22.12
N LEU A 885 42.80 -14.12 -22.56
CA LEU A 885 43.31 -12.75 -22.62
C LEU A 885 43.55 -12.14 -21.24
N LYS A 886 42.63 -12.35 -20.28
CA LYS A 886 42.83 -11.97 -18.86
C LYS A 886 44.05 -12.67 -18.26
N THR A 887 44.23 -13.97 -18.51
CA THR A 887 45.43 -14.72 -18.06
C THR A 887 46.73 -14.18 -18.67
N GLN A 888 46.72 -13.84 -19.96
CA GLN A 888 47.88 -13.21 -20.63
C GLN A 888 48.18 -11.80 -20.10
N ALA A 889 47.15 -11.02 -19.74
CA ALA A 889 47.31 -9.70 -19.13
C ALA A 889 47.90 -9.80 -17.71
N VAL A 890 47.40 -10.72 -16.87
CA VAL A 890 47.94 -11.00 -15.53
C VAL A 890 49.40 -11.44 -15.59
N ASN A 891 49.75 -12.36 -16.51
CA ASN A 891 51.13 -12.81 -16.67
C ASN A 891 52.08 -11.69 -17.13
N LYS A 892 51.62 -10.76 -17.98
CA LYS A 892 52.41 -9.57 -18.36
C LYS A 892 52.54 -8.54 -17.23
N LEU A 893 51.52 -8.39 -16.38
CA LEU A 893 51.61 -7.58 -15.17
C LEU A 893 52.65 -8.16 -14.19
N ALA A 894 52.67 -9.49 -13.99
CA ALA A 894 53.70 -10.16 -13.21
C ALA A 894 55.11 -9.98 -13.79
N GLU A 895 55.28 -10.05 -15.13
CA GLU A 895 56.56 -9.79 -15.79
C GLU A 895 57.04 -8.33 -15.60
N ILE A 896 56.11 -7.37 -15.61
CA ILE A 896 56.41 -5.95 -15.35
C ILE A 896 56.75 -5.71 -13.87
N MET A 897 56.06 -6.37 -12.94
CA MET A 897 56.33 -6.24 -11.50
C MET A 897 57.71 -6.77 -11.09
N ASN A 898 58.19 -7.84 -11.75
CA ASN A 898 59.49 -8.45 -11.47
C ASN A 898 60.72 -7.69 -12.05
N ARG A 899 60.56 -6.48 -12.60
CA ARG A 899 61.68 -5.64 -13.09
C ARG A 899 61.86 -4.36 -12.27
N LYS A 900 62.23 -4.50 -10.99
CA LYS A 900 62.62 -3.39 -10.11
C LYS A 900 63.95 -3.62 -9.40
N ASP A 901 65.04 -3.46 -10.14
CA ASP A 901 66.36 -3.22 -9.52
C ASP A 901 67.18 -2.22 -10.33
N PHE A 902 66.90 -0.92 -10.13
CA PHE A 902 67.71 0.20 -10.63
C PHE A 902 67.56 1.44 -9.74
N LYS A 903 68.32 1.49 -8.64
CA LYS A 903 68.66 2.75 -7.94
C LYS A 903 69.95 3.31 -8.54
N ILE A 904 69.88 4.43 -9.26
CA ILE A 904 71.05 5.28 -9.57
C ILE A 904 70.65 6.75 -9.39
N ASP A 905 71.60 7.57 -8.92
CA ASP A 905 71.38 8.86 -8.28
C ASP A 905 70.88 10.02 -9.15
N ARG A 906 70.22 10.97 -8.47
CA ARG A 906 69.93 12.31 -9.00
C ARG A 906 71.21 13.16 -9.10
N LYS A 907 71.83 13.21 -10.29
CA LYS A 907 72.58 14.41 -10.77
C LYS A 907 72.80 14.38 -12.29
N LYS A 908 72.48 15.51 -12.94
CA LYS A 908 72.70 15.82 -14.38
C LYS A 908 72.00 14.89 -15.39
N ALA A 909 70.69 15.06 -15.58
CA ALA A 909 70.01 14.60 -16.80
C ALA A 909 70.30 15.57 -17.97
N SER A 910 70.43 15.07 -19.20
CA SER A 910 70.71 15.90 -20.38
C SER A 910 69.44 16.46 -21.03
N MET A 911 69.55 17.65 -21.64
CA MET A 911 68.47 18.29 -22.42
C MET A 911 68.02 17.42 -23.62
N GLN A 912 68.86 16.47 -24.04
CA GLN A 912 68.58 15.54 -25.14
C GLN A 912 67.59 14.43 -24.75
N ASP A 913 67.60 13.97 -23.49
CA ASP A 913 66.71 12.90 -23.00
C ASP A 913 65.27 13.40 -22.82
N LEU A 914 65.12 14.66 -22.39
CA LEU A 914 63.80 15.31 -22.22
C LEU A 914 63.05 15.36 -23.56
N ARG A 915 63.75 15.73 -24.65
CA ARG A 915 63.20 15.73 -26.03
C ARG A 915 62.87 14.34 -26.56
N LYS A 916 63.45 13.28 -25.99
CA LYS A 916 63.15 11.88 -26.32
C LYS A 916 61.84 11.45 -25.64
N LYS A 917 61.71 11.71 -24.34
CA LYS A 917 60.49 11.44 -23.56
C LYS A 917 59.28 12.23 -24.05
N ASP A 918 59.47 13.47 -24.49
CA ASP A 918 58.38 14.27 -25.10
C ASP A 918 57.83 13.64 -26.38
N LYS A 919 58.66 12.95 -27.19
CA LYS A 919 58.19 12.21 -28.37
C LYS A 919 57.44 10.93 -28.00
N GLU A 920 57.90 10.20 -26.99
CA GLU A 920 57.18 9.02 -26.48
C GLU A 920 55.84 9.41 -25.86
N ASN A 921 55.78 10.47 -25.04
CA ASN A 921 54.55 10.93 -24.39
C ASN A 921 53.51 11.40 -25.42
N ARG A 922 53.93 12.14 -26.47
CA ARG A 922 53.03 12.52 -27.58
C ARG A 922 52.55 11.31 -28.39
N LYS A 923 53.38 10.27 -28.56
CA LYS A 923 52.98 9.01 -29.22
C LYS A 923 51.92 8.27 -28.40
N LEU A 924 52.14 8.12 -27.09
CA LEU A 924 51.18 7.50 -26.17
C LEU A 924 49.86 8.29 -26.06
N GLN A 925 49.89 9.63 -26.12
CA GLN A 925 48.69 10.45 -26.20
C GLN A 925 47.91 10.25 -27.51
N LEU A 926 48.60 10.04 -28.63
CA LEU A 926 47.95 9.75 -29.92
C LEU A 926 47.26 8.37 -29.90
N GLU A 927 47.96 7.36 -29.37
CA GLU A 927 47.46 5.99 -29.20
C GLU A 927 46.25 5.95 -28.25
N LEU A 928 46.32 6.64 -27.10
CA LEU A 928 45.21 6.79 -26.16
C LEU A 928 43.98 7.47 -26.77
N ASN A 929 44.16 8.45 -27.65
CA ASN A 929 43.04 9.11 -28.33
C ASN A 929 42.41 8.20 -29.40
N GLN A 930 43.20 7.40 -30.13
CA GLN A 930 42.66 6.38 -31.04
C GLN A 930 41.90 5.27 -30.30
N GLU A 931 42.37 4.86 -29.12
CA GLU A 931 41.63 3.91 -28.26
C GLU A 931 40.27 4.50 -27.81
N LYS A 932 40.24 5.78 -27.44
CA LYS A 932 39.00 6.48 -27.08
C LYS A 932 38.04 6.63 -28.26
N GLU A 933 38.51 6.91 -29.48
CA GLU A 933 37.65 6.97 -30.65
C GLU A 933 37.01 5.61 -30.97
N LYS A 934 37.77 4.51 -30.90
CA LYS A 934 37.21 3.14 -31.04
C LYS A 934 36.14 2.87 -29.99
N PHE A 935 36.40 3.22 -28.72
CA PHE A 935 35.42 3.04 -27.65
C PHE A 935 34.15 3.89 -27.86
N ASN A 936 34.29 5.15 -28.28
CA ASN A 936 33.15 6.02 -28.58
C ASN A 936 32.32 5.48 -29.75
N GLN A 937 32.95 4.98 -30.81
CA GLN A 937 32.25 4.31 -31.92
C GLN A 937 31.50 3.06 -31.46
N MET A 938 32.08 2.28 -30.55
CA MET A 938 31.45 1.09 -29.97
C MET A 938 30.24 1.45 -29.09
N VAL A 939 30.33 2.51 -28.27
CA VAL A 939 29.21 3.03 -27.47
C VAL A 939 28.08 3.55 -28.36
N VAL A 940 28.40 4.28 -29.44
CA VAL A 940 27.40 4.74 -30.43
C VAL A 940 26.72 3.56 -31.13
N LYS A 941 27.46 2.48 -31.44
CA LYS A 941 26.88 1.25 -31.99
C LYS A 941 25.89 0.61 -31.01
N TYR A 942 26.28 0.35 -29.77
CA TYR A 942 25.39 -0.28 -28.79
C TYR A 942 24.18 0.59 -28.44
N GLN A 943 24.33 1.92 -28.39
CA GLN A 943 23.21 2.83 -28.21
C GLN A 943 22.21 2.78 -29.38
N LYS A 944 22.68 2.53 -30.61
CA LYS A 944 21.80 2.31 -31.78
C LYS A 944 21.06 0.97 -31.68
N GLU A 945 21.75 -0.12 -31.37
CA GLU A 945 21.16 -1.46 -31.24
C GLU A 945 20.10 -1.51 -30.12
N LEU A 946 20.34 -0.81 -29.01
CA LEU A 946 19.38 -0.68 -27.90
C LEU A 946 18.12 0.11 -28.31
N ASN A 947 18.28 1.19 -29.07
CA ASN A 947 17.15 1.96 -29.61
C ASN A 947 16.34 1.14 -30.63
N GLU A 948 16.99 0.31 -31.44
CA GLU A 948 16.34 -0.58 -32.43
C GLU A 948 15.50 -1.67 -31.73
N MET A 949 15.98 -2.26 -30.63
CA MET A 949 15.17 -3.16 -29.80
C MET A 949 13.97 -2.46 -29.14
N GLN A 950 14.13 -1.21 -28.67
CA GLN A 950 13.02 -0.46 -28.07
C GLN A 950 11.91 -0.15 -29.08
N ALA A 951 12.25 0.07 -30.35
CA ALA A 951 11.25 0.23 -31.42
C ALA A 951 10.47 -1.07 -31.67
N GLN A 952 11.16 -2.21 -31.80
CA GLN A 952 10.52 -3.51 -32.01
C GLN A 952 9.55 -3.89 -30.88
N LEU A 953 9.91 -3.59 -29.63
CA LEU A 953 9.05 -3.89 -28.46
C LEU A 953 7.78 -3.02 -28.41
N ALA A 954 7.82 -1.83 -29.02
CA ALA A 954 6.63 -0.99 -29.20
C ALA A 954 5.71 -1.53 -30.31
N GLU A 955 6.29 -1.95 -31.46
CA GLU A 955 5.54 -2.57 -32.57
C GLU A 955 4.84 -3.87 -32.13
N GLU A 956 5.53 -4.74 -31.38
CA GLU A 956 4.96 -5.97 -30.83
C GLU A 956 3.81 -5.67 -29.85
N SER A 957 3.92 -4.60 -29.05
CA SER A 957 2.84 -4.17 -28.15
C SER A 957 1.62 -3.59 -28.90
N THR A 958 1.78 -2.99 -30.08
CA THR A 958 0.64 -2.59 -30.92
C THR A 958 -0.04 -3.79 -31.55
N TYR A 959 0.74 -4.71 -32.15
CA TYR A 959 0.23 -5.92 -32.79
C TYR A 959 -0.55 -6.83 -31.82
N ARG A 960 -0.10 -6.92 -30.56
CA ARG A 960 -0.78 -7.65 -29.48
C ARG A 960 -2.18 -7.11 -29.15
N ASN A 961 -2.41 -5.81 -29.29
CA ASN A 961 -3.72 -5.19 -29.05
C ASN A 961 -4.68 -5.44 -30.24
N GLU A 962 -4.18 -5.38 -31.47
CA GLU A 962 -4.95 -5.69 -32.68
C GLU A 962 -5.44 -7.15 -32.66
N LEU A 963 -4.56 -8.09 -32.30
CA LEU A 963 -4.92 -9.50 -32.11
C LEU A 963 -6.01 -9.69 -31.05
N GLN A 964 -5.98 -8.97 -29.93
CA GLN A 964 -7.04 -9.05 -28.91
C GLN A 964 -8.39 -8.54 -29.44
N MET A 965 -8.40 -7.46 -30.22
CA MET A 965 -9.63 -6.90 -30.80
C MET A 965 -10.23 -7.84 -31.87
N GLN A 966 -9.38 -8.53 -32.64
CA GLN A 966 -9.81 -9.60 -33.56
C GLN A 966 -10.38 -10.81 -32.80
N LEU A 967 -9.77 -11.22 -31.67
CA LEU A 967 -10.27 -12.30 -30.81
C LEU A 967 -11.65 -11.98 -30.22
N ASP A 968 -11.86 -10.79 -29.64
CA ASP A 968 -13.16 -10.34 -29.12
C ASP A 968 -14.25 -10.37 -30.20
N SER A 969 -13.91 -10.00 -31.45
CA SER A 969 -14.84 -10.10 -32.58
C SER A 969 -15.15 -11.55 -32.97
N LYS A 970 -14.13 -12.41 -33.12
CA LYS A 970 -14.35 -13.83 -33.48
C LYS A 970 -15.08 -14.60 -32.37
N GLU A 971 -14.93 -14.27 -31.09
CA GLU A 971 -15.73 -14.86 -30.01
C GLU A 971 -17.23 -14.55 -30.19
N SER A 972 -17.58 -13.32 -30.58
CA SER A 972 -18.99 -12.97 -30.86
C SER A 972 -19.60 -13.76 -32.02
N ASP A 973 -18.80 -14.11 -33.03
CA ASP A 973 -19.28 -14.89 -34.18
C ASP A 973 -19.37 -16.38 -33.86
N ILE A 974 -18.45 -16.91 -33.04
CA ILE A 974 -18.55 -18.24 -32.44
C ILE A 974 -19.83 -18.38 -31.60
N GLU A 975 -20.21 -17.36 -30.82
CA GLU A 975 -21.47 -17.40 -30.08
C GLU A 975 -22.70 -17.38 -31.01
N GLN A 976 -22.66 -16.64 -32.12
CA GLN A 976 -23.75 -16.69 -33.12
C GLN A 976 -23.87 -18.08 -33.75
N LEU A 977 -22.74 -18.72 -34.11
CA LEU A 977 -22.74 -20.08 -34.65
C LEU A 977 -23.28 -21.09 -33.63
N ARG A 978 -22.88 -20.98 -32.36
CA ARG A 978 -23.42 -21.82 -31.27
C ARG A 978 -24.93 -21.66 -31.10
N ARG A 979 -25.48 -20.43 -31.18
CA ARG A 979 -26.95 -20.22 -31.13
C ARG A 979 -27.67 -20.82 -32.33
N LYS A 980 -27.16 -20.62 -33.56
CA LYS A 980 -27.73 -21.25 -34.77
C LYS A 980 -27.75 -22.79 -34.68
N ILE A 981 -26.72 -23.40 -34.09
CA ILE A 981 -26.69 -24.85 -33.82
C ILE A 981 -27.76 -25.24 -32.79
N LEU A 982 -27.93 -24.45 -31.71
CA LEU A 982 -28.95 -24.70 -30.68
C LEU A 982 -30.38 -24.60 -31.23
N ASP A 983 -30.65 -23.58 -32.05
CA ASP A 983 -31.95 -23.38 -32.71
C ASP A 983 -32.27 -24.53 -33.67
N LEU A 984 -31.27 -25.02 -34.43
CA LEU A 984 -31.39 -26.18 -35.31
C LEU A 984 -31.63 -27.49 -34.53
N GLN A 985 -31.00 -27.65 -33.36
CA GLN A 985 -31.24 -28.81 -32.50
C GLN A 985 -32.68 -28.80 -31.93
N GLN A 986 -33.14 -27.66 -31.41
CA GLN A 986 -34.52 -27.54 -30.90
C GLN A 986 -35.57 -27.74 -32.00
N GLY A 987 -35.27 -27.36 -33.25
CA GLY A 987 -36.13 -27.63 -34.41
C GLY A 987 -36.21 -29.10 -34.84
N MET A 988 -35.33 -29.98 -34.34
CA MET A 988 -35.38 -31.42 -34.63
C MET A 988 -36.19 -32.21 -33.61
N ASP A 989 -36.30 -31.74 -32.36
CA ASP A 989 -36.97 -32.46 -31.26
C ASP A 989 -38.51 -32.26 -31.23
N SER A 990 -39.09 -31.45 -32.13
CA SER A 990 -40.48 -30.97 -32.03
C SER A 990 -41.46 -31.52 -33.08
N THR A 991 -41.27 -32.73 -33.61
CA THR A 991 -42.16 -33.34 -34.63
C THR A 991 -43.10 -34.43 -34.08
N SER A 992 -44.11 -34.04 -33.29
CA SER A 992 -45.17 -34.97 -32.81
C SER A 992 -46.58 -34.37 -32.67
N VAL A 993 -47.13 -33.86 -33.79
CA VAL A 993 -48.52 -34.05 -34.27
C VAL A 993 -49.75 -33.75 -33.35
N SER A 994 -50.67 -32.91 -33.89
CA SER A 994 -52.11 -32.71 -33.53
C SER A 994 -52.49 -31.85 -32.31
N SER A 995 -53.62 -31.09 -32.30
CA SER A 995 -54.44 -30.48 -33.39
C SER A 995 -55.51 -29.52 -32.80
N LEU A 996 -56.00 -28.54 -33.59
CA LEU A 996 -57.11 -27.58 -33.30
C LEU A 996 -56.85 -26.57 -32.16
N GLN A 997 -57.33 -25.31 -32.16
CA GLN A 997 -58.04 -24.46 -33.15
C GLN A 997 -57.60 -22.97 -32.92
N PRO A 998 -57.97 -21.99 -33.76
CA PRO A 998 -57.35 -20.65 -33.76
C PRO A 998 -57.94 -19.66 -32.73
N ASP A 999 -57.12 -18.69 -32.29
CA ASP A 999 -57.33 -17.26 -32.63
C ASP A 999 -56.15 -16.36 -32.18
N GLU A 1000 -55.99 -15.24 -32.91
CA GLU A 1000 -55.15 -14.04 -32.70
C GLU A 1000 -54.11 -13.98 -31.54
N ILE A 1001 -52.85 -14.37 -31.80
CA ILE A 1001 -51.66 -13.66 -31.26
C ILE A 1001 -50.59 -13.54 -32.36
N ASP A 1002 -50.12 -12.32 -32.60
CA ASP A 1002 -49.14 -11.98 -33.64
C ASP A 1002 -47.68 -12.00 -33.14
N GLY A 1003 -46.74 -12.27 -34.05
CA GLY A 1003 -45.40 -11.66 -33.98
C GLY A 1003 -44.33 -12.27 -33.04
N ASN A 1004 -44.40 -13.53 -32.61
CA ASN A 1004 -43.30 -14.14 -31.83
C ASN A 1004 -42.11 -14.58 -32.71
N LEU A 1005 -41.49 -13.62 -33.39
CA LEU A 1005 -40.29 -13.79 -34.22
C LEU A 1005 -39.04 -14.05 -33.37
N SER A 1006 -38.16 -14.93 -33.88
CA SER A 1006 -36.88 -15.27 -33.23
C SER A 1006 -35.99 -14.03 -33.02
N GLU A 1007 -35.41 -13.89 -31.82
CA GLU A 1007 -34.70 -12.69 -31.39
C GLU A 1007 -33.29 -12.60 -32.01
N SER A 1008 -33.26 -12.23 -33.29
CA SER A 1008 -32.06 -12.07 -34.13
C SER A 1008 -31.03 -11.09 -33.57
N ARG A 1009 -29.75 -11.28 -33.96
CA ARG A 1009 -28.61 -10.41 -33.62
C ARG A 1009 -28.98 -8.96 -33.93
N LEU A 1010 -29.03 -8.09 -32.92
CA LEU A 1010 -29.33 -6.67 -33.14
C LEU A 1010 -28.11 -6.03 -33.78
N GLU A 1011 -28.17 -5.88 -35.09
CA GLU A 1011 -27.15 -5.23 -35.89
C GLU A 1011 -27.77 -4.29 -36.92
N GLY A 1012 -26.97 -3.30 -37.35
CA GLY A 1012 -27.39 -2.33 -38.35
C GLY A 1012 -26.59 -1.03 -38.25
N TRP A 1013 -26.92 -0.10 -39.14
CA TRP A 1013 -26.23 1.17 -39.23
C TRP A 1013 -26.78 2.19 -38.21
N LEU A 1014 -25.89 2.80 -37.43
CA LEU A 1014 -26.19 3.93 -36.55
C LEU A 1014 -25.24 5.10 -36.82
N SER A 1015 -25.68 6.30 -36.46
CA SER A 1015 -24.91 7.53 -36.63
C SER A 1015 -24.42 8.06 -35.28
N ILE A 1016 -23.09 8.25 -35.15
CA ILE A 1016 -22.43 8.86 -33.98
C ILE A 1016 -21.97 10.31 -34.28
N PRO A 1017 -21.84 11.21 -33.29
CA PRO A 1017 -21.39 12.58 -33.53
C PRO A 1017 -19.90 12.64 -33.95
N ASN A 1018 -19.59 13.33 -35.05
CA ASN A 1018 -18.20 13.49 -35.50
C ASN A 1018 -17.48 14.59 -34.70
N LYS A 1019 -16.71 14.19 -33.66
CA LYS A 1019 -15.91 15.09 -32.81
C LYS A 1019 -14.81 15.87 -33.57
N GLY A 1020 -14.51 15.56 -34.83
CA GLY A 1020 -13.35 16.10 -35.56
C GLY A 1020 -13.56 17.40 -36.36
N ASN A 1021 -14.80 17.89 -36.55
CA ASN A 1021 -15.07 19.00 -37.49
C ASN A 1021 -15.90 20.15 -36.89
N ILE A 1022 -15.22 21.07 -36.21
CA ILE A 1022 -15.83 22.10 -35.36
C ILE A 1022 -16.74 23.08 -36.14
N LYS A 1023 -16.54 23.27 -37.46
CA LYS A 1023 -17.28 24.28 -38.24
C LYS A 1023 -18.59 23.79 -38.90
N ARG A 1024 -18.82 22.47 -39.01
CA ARG A 1024 -20.14 21.85 -39.24
C ARG A 1024 -20.16 20.47 -38.58
N HIS A 1025 -20.96 20.32 -37.52
CA HIS A 1025 -21.02 19.09 -36.74
C HIS A 1025 -21.85 18.02 -37.48
N GLY A 1026 -21.19 17.16 -38.25
CA GLY A 1026 -21.84 16.07 -38.97
C GLY A 1026 -21.96 14.78 -38.16
N TRP A 1027 -22.91 13.93 -38.53
CA TRP A 1027 -22.98 12.54 -38.05
C TRP A 1027 -22.03 11.65 -38.87
N LYS A 1028 -21.27 10.78 -38.19
CA LYS A 1028 -20.50 9.68 -38.81
C LYS A 1028 -21.32 8.39 -38.68
N LYS A 1029 -21.67 7.81 -39.83
CA LYS A 1029 -22.32 6.49 -39.91
C LYS A 1029 -21.32 5.38 -39.53
N GLN A 1030 -21.74 4.40 -38.74
CA GLN A 1030 -20.98 3.19 -38.40
C GLN A 1030 -21.89 1.97 -38.34
N TYR A 1031 -21.35 0.78 -38.64
CA TYR A 1031 -22.09 -0.47 -38.53
C TYR A 1031 -21.96 -1.01 -37.11
N VAL A 1032 -23.07 -1.18 -36.40
CA VAL A 1032 -23.11 -1.57 -34.99
C VAL A 1032 -23.65 -2.98 -34.85
N VAL A 1033 -23.01 -3.80 -34.02
CA VAL A 1033 -23.35 -5.21 -33.78
C VAL A 1033 -23.41 -5.47 -32.28
N VAL A 1034 -24.56 -5.94 -31.78
CA VAL A 1034 -24.76 -6.30 -30.37
C VAL A 1034 -24.63 -7.80 -30.19
N SER A 1035 -23.77 -8.21 -29.24
CA SER A 1035 -23.55 -9.60 -28.82
C SER A 1035 -24.23 -9.87 -27.46
N SER A 1036 -23.85 -10.94 -26.76
CA SER A 1036 -24.28 -11.23 -25.39
C SER A 1036 -23.73 -10.22 -24.37
N LYS A 1037 -22.45 -9.83 -24.50
CA LYS A 1037 -21.68 -9.06 -23.50
C LYS A 1037 -21.07 -7.77 -24.06
N LYS A 1038 -20.98 -7.63 -25.37
CA LYS A 1038 -20.26 -6.54 -26.08
C LYS A 1038 -21.13 -5.87 -27.14
N ILE A 1039 -20.95 -4.56 -27.33
CA ILE A 1039 -21.38 -3.82 -28.52
C ILE A 1039 -20.13 -3.49 -29.34
N LEU A 1040 -20.13 -3.87 -30.62
CA LEU A 1040 -19.03 -3.72 -31.56
C LEU A 1040 -19.40 -2.66 -32.61
N PHE A 1041 -18.49 -1.75 -32.93
CA PHE A 1041 -18.69 -0.70 -33.94
C PHE A 1041 -17.63 -0.83 -35.04
N TYR A 1042 -18.04 -0.94 -36.29
CA TYR A 1042 -17.17 -1.02 -37.47
C TYR A 1042 -17.31 0.26 -38.31
N ASN A 1043 -16.27 0.68 -39.05
CA ASN A 1043 -16.39 1.87 -39.91
C ASN A 1043 -17.20 1.56 -41.18
N ASP A 1044 -16.97 0.38 -41.75
CA ASP A 1044 -17.72 -0.17 -42.87
C ASP A 1044 -17.98 -1.68 -42.73
N GLU A 1045 -18.53 -2.30 -43.78
CA GLU A 1045 -18.84 -3.74 -43.79
C GLU A 1045 -17.59 -4.62 -44.06
N LYS A 1046 -16.49 -4.07 -44.61
CA LYS A 1046 -15.23 -4.81 -44.76
C LYS A 1046 -14.50 -4.93 -43.43
N ASP A 1047 -14.50 -3.87 -42.62
CA ASP A 1047 -14.05 -3.93 -41.22
C ASP A 1047 -14.78 -5.04 -40.44
N LYS A 1048 -16.09 -5.21 -40.69
CA LYS A 1048 -16.92 -6.27 -40.10
C LYS A 1048 -16.47 -7.67 -40.56
N ASP A 1049 -16.36 -7.89 -41.87
CA ASP A 1049 -15.96 -9.18 -42.45
C ASP A 1049 -14.52 -9.59 -42.06
N GLN A 1050 -13.63 -8.62 -41.91
CA GLN A 1050 -12.26 -8.80 -41.42
C GLN A 1050 -12.17 -8.93 -39.88
N SER A 1051 -13.29 -8.77 -39.15
CA SER A 1051 -13.34 -8.79 -37.68
C SER A 1051 -12.43 -7.75 -37.01
N ASN A 1052 -12.42 -6.53 -37.58
CA ASN A 1052 -11.62 -5.39 -37.15
C ASN A 1052 -12.51 -4.27 -36.54
N PRO A 1053 -12.96 -4.39 -35.29
CA PRO A 1053 -13.86 -3.40 -34.68
C PRO A 1053 -13.14 -2.09 -34.35
N SER A 1054 -13.70 -0.96 -34.79
CA SER A 1054 -13.23 0.39 -34.46
C SER A 1054 -13.49 0.82 -33.01
N MET A 1055 -14.45 0.20 -32.34
CA MET A 1055 -14.76 0.41 -30.92
C MET A 1055 -15.49 -0.82 -30.34
N VAL A 1056 -15.25 -1.09 -29.06
CA VAL A 1056 -15.89 -2.17 -28.29
C VAL A 1056 -16.38 -1.60 -26.96
N LEU A 1057 -17.65 -1.84 -26.61
CA LEU A 1057 -18.24 -1.46 -25.32
C LEU A 1057 -18.80 -2.69 -24.59
N ASP A 1058 -18.60 -2.80 -23.28
CA ASP A 1058 -19.17 -3.88 -22.47
C ASP A 1058 -20.62 -3.56 -22.04
N ILE A 1059 -21.56 -4.48 -22.29
CA ILE A 1059 -23.00 -4.36 -21.97
C ILE A 1059 -23.24 -4.41 -20.45
N ASP A 1060 -22.50 -5.28 -19.75
CA ASP A 1060 -22.62 -5.51 -18.29
C ASP A 1060 -22.29 -4.28 -17.42
N LYS A 1061 -21.81 -3.18 -18.04
CA LYS A 1061 -21.42 -1.92 -17.40
C LYS A 1061 -22.32 -0.73 -17.78
N LEU A 1062 -23.27 -0.94 -18.70
CA LEU A 1062 -24.27 0.07 -19.09
C LEU A 1062 -25.33 0.22 -17.98
N PHE A 1063 -25.86 1.43 -17.84
CA PHE A 1063 -26.87 1.78 -16.83
C PHE A 1063 -28.28 1.86 -17.41
N HIS A 1064 -28.43 2.58 -18.52
CA HIS A 1064 -29.73 2.85 -19.13
C HIS A 1064 -29.55 3.22 -20.61
N VAL A 1065 -30.54 2.90 -21.44
CA VAL A 1065 -30.67 3.45 -22.80
C VAL A 1065 -32.04 4.13 -22.91
N ARG A 1066 -32.10 5.37 -23.42
CA ARG A 1066 -33.35 6.16 -23.45
C ARG A 1066 -33.50 7.04 -24.70
N PRO A 1067 -34.72 7.42 -25.09
CA PRO A 1067 -34.96 8.57 -25.95
C PRO A 1067 -34.43 9.88 -25.35
N VAL A 1068 -34.11 10.83 -26.23
CA VAL A 1068 -33.71 12.19 -25.85
C VAL A 1068 -34.83 13.20 -26.06
N THR A 1069 -34.70 14.35 -25.42
CA THR A 1069 -35.63 15.48 -25.45
C THR A 1069 -34.93 16.75 -25.93
N GLN A 1070 -35.68 17.82 -26.24
CA GLN A 1070 -35.12 19.11 -26.64
C GLN A 1070 -34.10 19.68 -25.63
N GLY A 1071 -34.25 19.37 -24.32
CA GLY A 1071 -33.33 19.78 -23.27
C GLY A 1071 -32.03 18.98 -23.21
N ASP A 1072 -32.00 17.80 -23.82
CA ASP A 1072 -30.79 16.95 -23.92
C ASP A 1072 -29.92 17.30 -25.13
N VAL A 1073 -30.51 17.88 -26.20
CA VAL A 1073 -29.84 18.16 -27.48
C VAL A 1073 -30.11 19.57 -28.00
N TYR A 1074 -29.35 20.54 -27.48
CA TYR A 1074 -29.52 21.97 -27.75
C TYR A 1074 -29.12 22.46 -29.17
N ARG A 1075 -28.67 21.57 -30.08
CA ARG A 1075 -28.31 21.89 -31.48
C ARG A 1075 -28.84 20.91 -32.53
N ALA A 1076 -29.63 19.91 -32.15
CA ALA A 1076 -30.25 19.00 -33.12
C ALA A 1076 -31.45 19.68 -33.77
N GLU A 1077 -31.74 19.38 -35.05
CA GLU A 1077 -32.93 19.89 -35.70
C GLU A 1077 -34.19 19.21 -35.14
N THR A 1078 -35.33 19.92 -35.10
CA THR A 1078 -36.58 19.43 -34.49
C THR A 1078 -37.06 18.09 -35.07
N GLU A 1079 -36.70 17.80 -36.33
CA GLU A 1079 -37.01 16.55 -37.04
C GLU A 1079 -36.01 15.41 -36.78
N GLU A 1080 -34.85 15.68 -36.18
CA GLU A 1080 -33.85 14.67 -35.78
C GLU A 1080 -34.14 14.12 -34.38
N ILE A 1081 -34.58 14.97 -33.45
CA ILE A 1081 -34.76 14.63 -32.03
C ILE A 1081 -35.57 13.35 -31.80
N PRO A 1082 -36.69 13.07 -32.51
CA PRO A 1082 -37.44 11.81 -32.35
C PRO A 1082 -36.69 10.54 -32.76
N LYS A 1083 -35.57 10.66 -33.50
CA LYS A 1083 -34.75 9.58 -34.04
C LYS A 1083 -33.48 9.31 -33.21
N ILE A 1084 -33.20 10.15 -32.21
CA ILE A 1084 -31.99 10.06 -31.38
C ILE A 1084 -32.28 9.31 -30.07
N PHE A 1085 -31.31 8.52 -29.60
CA PHE A 1085 -31.31 7.90 -28.27
C PHE A 1085 -29.94 8.05 -27.60
N GLN A 1086 -29.92 8.06 -26.26
CA GLN A 1086 -28.72 8.16 -25.43
C GLN A 1086 -28.44 6.81 -24.76
N ILE A 1087 -27.18 6.37 -24.79
CA ILE A 1087 -26.66 5.30 -23.91
C ILE A 1087 -25.98 5.93 -22.71
N LEU A 1088 -26.26 5.43 -21.50
CA LEU A 1088 -25.71 5.87 -20.22
C LEU A 1088 -24.96 4.73 -19.53
N TYR A 1089 -23.92 5.09 -18.77
CA TYR A 1089 -23.00 4.16 -18.08
C TYR A 1089 -23.15 4.24 -16.55
N ALA A 1090 -22.87 3.15 -15.83
CA ALA A 1090 -23.20 3.07 -14.40
C ALA A 1090 -22.17 3.78 -13.49
N ASN A 1091 -22.54 4.96 -12.96
CA ASN A 1091 -22.17 5.50 -11.62
C ASN A 1091 -22.57 6.99 -11.42
N GLU A 1092 -23.82 7.41 -11.65
CA GLU A 1092 -24.36 8.75 -11.29
C GLU A 1092 -25.90 8.80 -11.47
N GLY A 1093 -26.64 7.91 -10.77
CA GLY A 1093 -27.99 7.47 -11.19
C GLY A 1093 -29.25 8.12 -10.57
N GLU A 1094 -29.20 8.65 -9.34
CA GLU A 1094 -30.39 9.14 -8.63
C GLU A 1094 -30.17 10.53 -8.01
N CYS A 1095 -30.69 11.59 -8.63
CA CYS A 1095 -30.78 12.92 -8.00
C CYS A 1095 -31.80 13.89 -8.66
N ARG A 1096 -33.04 13.46 -8.93
CA ARG A 1096 -34.16 14.38 -9.28
C ARG A 1096 -35.53 13.92 -8.76
N LYS A 1097 -35.86 14.28 -7.52
CA LYS A 1097 -37.22 14.62 -7.05
C LYS A 1097 -37.16 15.24 -5.66
N ASP A 1098 -37.81 16.37 -5.49
CA ASP A 1098 -37.74 17.19 -4.27
C ASP A 1098 -38.69 16.68 -3.18
N VAL A 1099 -38.15 16.32 -2.01
CA VAL A 1099 -38.82 16.25 -0.71
C VAL A 1099 -37.82 16.76 0.35
N GLU A 1100 -38.34 17.17 1.51
CA GLU A 1100 -37.66 17.96 2.55
C GLU A 1100 -36.40 17.32 3.17
N VAL A 1101 -35.51 18.17 3.71
CA VAL A 1101 -34.13 17.83 4.07
C VAL A 1101 -33.99 17.36 5.52
N GLU A 1102 -33.68 16.08 5.73
CA GLU A 1102 -32.97 15.62 6.92
C GLU A 1102 -31.45 15.52 6.65
N SER A 1103 -30.63 15.95 7.61
CA SER A 1103 -29.18 16.10 7.42
C SER A 1103 -28.40 14.82 7.78
N VAL A 1104 -28.01 14.06 6.76
CA VAL A 1104 -27.02 12.97 6.89
C VAL A 1104 -25.60 13.55 6.90
N GLN A 1105 -24.69 12.91 7.64
CA GLN A 1105 -23.34 13.41 7.94
C GLN A 1105 -22.40 13.39 6.71
N PRO A 1106 -21.41 14.31 6.62
CA PRO A 1106 -20.50 14.39 5.49
C PRO A 1106 -19.39 13.31 5.56
N ALA A 1107 -19.45 12.34 4.66
CA ALA A 1107 -18.33 11.45 4.38
C ALA A 1107 -17.15 12.20 3.75
N GLU A 1108 -15.96 11.60 3.81
CA GLU A 1108 -14.69 12.26 3.51
C GLU A 1108 -14.53 12.68 2.04
N LYS A 1109 -13.94 13.86 1.80
CA LYS A 1109 -13.68 14.38 0.45
C LYS A 1109 -12.41 13.77 -0.13
N THR A 1110 -12.53 13.11 -1.27
CA THR A 1110 -11.37 12.62 -2.04
C THR A 1110 -10.74 13.76 -2.86
N ASN A 1111 -9.41 13.94 -2.70
CA ASN A 1111 -8.68 15.09 -3.26
C ASN A 1111 -8.18 14.86 -4.69
N PHE A 1112 -9.08 14.97 -5.69
CA PHE A 1112 -8.73 14.84 -7.11
C PHE A 1112 -9.22 16.04 -7.94
N LEU A 1113 -8.43 16.43 -8.96
CA LEU A 1113 -8.72 17.56 -9.85
C LEU A 1113 -9.00 17.05 -11.27
N ASN A 1114 -10.19 17.33 -11.81
CA ASN A 1114 -10.62 16.81 -13.12
C ASN A 1114 -10.45 17.82 -14.25
N HIS A 1115 -9.75 17.45 -15.33
CA HIS A 1115 -9.57 18.32 -16.51
C HIS A 1115 -9.27 17.53 -17.79
N LYS A 1116 -9.95 17.83 -18.91
CA LYS A 1116 -9.74 17.20 -20.24
C LYS A 1116 -9.61 15.65 -20.20
N GLY A 1117 -10.42 14.98 -19.37
CA GLY A 1117 -10.44 13.52 -19.20
C GLY A 1117 -9.37 12.96 -18.24
N HIS A 1118 -8.48 13.80 -17.70
CA HIS A 1118 -7.51 13.45 -16.67
C HIS A 1118 -8.12 13.55 -15.26
N GLU A 1119 -7.81 12.57 -14.41
CA GLU A 1119 -7.94 12.65 -12.95
C GLU A 1119 -6.56 13.04 -12.39
N PHE A 1120 -6.32 14.34 -12.23
CA PHE A 1120 -5.05 14.85 -11.71
C PHE A 1120 -4.98 14.76 -10.18
N ILE A 1121 -3.95 14.10 -9.68
CA ILE A 1121 -3.54 14.11 -8.27
C ILE A 1121 -2.52 15.25 -8.10
N PRO A 1122 -2.69 16.16 -7.12
CA PRO A 1122 -1.64 17.10 -6.72
C PRO A 1122 -0.37 16.35 -6.32
N THR A 1123 0.70 16.53 -7.10
CA THR A 1123 1.94 15.75 -7.01
C THR A 1123 3.13 16.72 -7.00
N ILE A 1124 4.22 16.33 -6.34
CA ILE A 1124 5.39 17.18 -6.10
C ILE A 1124 6.64 16.39 -6.52
N TYR A 1125 7.27 16.80 -7.61
CA TYR A 1125 8.43 16.08 -8.17
C TYR A 1125 9.75 16.70 -7.69
N HIS A 1126 10.47 16.02 -6.81
CA HIS A 1126 11.85 16.41 -6.49
C HIS A 1126 12.88 15.87 -7.51
N PHE A 1127 12.44 14.97 -8.39
CA PHE A 1127 13.25 14.21 -9.37
C PHE A 1127 12.83 14.50 -10.83
N PRO A 1128 13.70 14.27 -11.84
CA PRO A 1128 13.46 14.60 -13.24
C PRO A 1128 12.11 14.15 -13.83
N ALA A 1129 11.16 15.08 -13.89
CA ALA A 1129 9.88 14.95 -14.56
C ALA A 1129 9.66 16.14 -15.51
N ASN A 1130 9.46 15.88 -16.79
CA ASN A 1130 9.19 16.93 -17.78
C ASN A 1130 7.68 17.20 -17.87
N CYS A 1131 7.30 18.46 -18.11
CA CYS A 1131 5.90 18.79 -18.36
C CYS A 1131 5.52 18.39 -19.79
N GLU A 1132 4.44 17.62 -19.96
CA GLU A 1132 3.94 17.30 -21.31
C GLU A 1132 3.23 18.47 -21.98
N ALA A 1133 2.96 19.55 -21.25
CA ALA A 1133 2.33 20.77 -21.77
C ALA A 1133 3.31 21.92 -22.06
N CYS A 1134 4.58 21.88 -21.59
CA CYS A 1134 5.60 22.86 -21.98
C CYS A 1134 7.04 22.37 -21.70
N ALA A 1135 8.03 23.02 -22.30
CA ALA A 1135 9.45 22.68 -22.12
C ALA A 1135 10.03 22.98 -20.71
N LYS A 1136 9.23 23.42 -19.73
CA LYS A 1136 9.70 23.68 -18.36
C LYS A 1136 9.69 22.39 -17.52
N PRO A 1137 10.70 22.14 -16.67
CA PRO A 1137 10.73 20.98 -15.78
C PRO A 1137 9.66 21.08 -14.69
N LEU A 1138 8.95 19.98 -14.41
CA LEU A 1138 8.01 19.87 -13.27
C LEU A 1138 8.69 19.72 -11.92
N TRP A 1139 10.01 19.73 -11.90
CA TRP A 1139 10.81 19.28 -10.78
C TRP A 1139 11.87 20.30 -10.40
N HIS A 1140 12.10 20.43 -9.10
CA HIS A 1140 13.18 21.25 -8.57
C HIS A 1140 13.48 20.86 -7.12
N VAL A 1141 14.71 20.40 -6.86
CA VAL A 1141 15.15 19.66 -5.66
C VAL A 1141 14.62 20.21 -4.32
N PHE A 1142 14.62 21.53 -4.11
CA PHE A 1142 14.25 22.14 -2.82
C PHE A 1142 12.86 22.78 -2.80
N LYS A 1143 12.27 23.06 -3.98
CA LYS A 1143 10.95 23.68 -4.15
C LYS A 1143 10.42 23.31 -5.53
N PRO A 1144 9.82 22.13 -5.73
CA PRO A 1144 9.21 21.78 -7.01
C PRO A 1144 8.12 22.78 -7.36
N PRO A 1145 7.99 23.18 -8.64
CA PRO A 1145 6.79 23.89 -9.07
C PRO A 1145 5.58 22.96 -8.85
N ALA A 1146 4.46 23.53 -8.42
CA ALA A 1146 3.27 22.72 -8.12
C ALA A 1146 2.86 21.93 -9.37
N ALA A 1147 2.76 20.60 -9.24
CA ALA A 1147 2.55 19.71 -10.36
C ALA A 1147 1.32 18.80 -10.14
N LEU A 1148 0.94 18.14 -11.22
CA LEU A 1148 -0.22 17.29 -11.33
C LEU A 1148 0.20 16.01 -12.06
N GLU A 1149 -0.12 14.85 -11.50
CA GLU A 1149 -0.02 13.57 -12.19
C GLU A 1149 -1.41 13.04 -12.51
N CYS A 1150 -1.68 12.72 -13.78
CA CYS A 1150 -2.92 12.04 -14.11
C CYS A 1150 -2.85 10.58 -13.68
N ARG A 1151 -3.68 10.20 -12.69
CA ARG A 1151 -3.84 8.84 -12.17
C ARG A 1151 -3.99 7.76 -13.25
N ARG A 1152 -4.52 8.13 -14.42
CA ARG A 1152 -4.97 7.20 -15.47
C ARG A 1152 -3.94 6.95 -16.56
N CYS A 1153 -3.24 8.00 -16.99
CA CYS A 1153 -2.30 7.97 -18.11
C CYS A 1153 -0.87 8.37 -17.73
N HIS A 1154 -0.64 8.71 -16.46
CA HIS A 1154 0.62 9.22 -15.92
C HIS A 1154 1.18 10.47 -16.62
N VAL A 1155 0.37 11.16 -17.44
CA VAL A 1155 0.70 12.47 -18.00
C VAL A 1155 0.92 13.47 -16.88
N LYS A 1156 2.04 14.20 -16.97
CA LYS A 1156 2.55 15.08 -15.92
C LYS A 1156 2.50 16.53 -16.42
N CYS A 1157 1.88 17.42 -15.65
CA CYS A 1157 1.81 18.84 -16.02
C CYS A 1157 1.88 19.78 -14.80
N HIS A 1158 2.28 21.04 -15.00
CA HIS A 1158 2.22 22.04 -13.94
C HIS A 1158 0.77 22.31 -13.58
N ARG A 1159 0.54 22.51 -12.27
CA ARG A 1159 -0.74 22.98 -11.74
C ARG A 1159 -1.15 24.32 -12.36
N ASP A 1160 -0.18 25.20 -12.65
CA ASP A 1160 -0.37 26.42 -13.42
C ASP A 1160 -1.17 26.21 -14.72
N HIS A 1161 -0.87 25.17 -15.51
CA HIS A 1161 -1.58 24.94 -16.78
C HIS A 1161 -3.06 24.59 -16.57
N LEU A 1162 -3.39 23.93 -15.45
CA LEU A 1162 -4.78 23.68 -15.04
C LEU A 1162 -5.44 24.96 -14.52
N ASP A 1163 -4.80 25.63 -13.57
CA ASP A 1163 -5.36 26.79 -12.86
C ASP A 1163 -5.50 28.02 -13.80
N LYS A 1164 -4.68 28.11 -14.87
CA LYS A 1164 -4.79 29.08 -15.97
C LYS A 1164 -5.66 28.60 -17.15
N LYS A 1165 -6.11 27.34 -17.14
CA LYS A 1165 -6.90 26.67 -18.21
C LYS A 1165 -6.26 26.72 -19.60
N GLU A 1166 -4.93 26.56 -19.68
CA GLU A 1166 -4.20 26.67 -20.94
C GLU A 1166 -4.54 25.51 -21.90
N GLU A 1167 -4.66 25.81 -23.19
CA GLU A 1167 -5.04 24.78 -24.18
C GLU A 1167 -3.96 23.70 -24.37
N LEU A 1168 -2.73 23.97 -23.94
CA LEU A 1168 -1.53 23.13 -24.05
C LEU A 1168 -1.66 21.71 -23.45
N ILE A 1169 -2.49 21.50 -22.42
CA ILE A 1169 -2.74 20.13 -21.90
C ILE A 1169 -3.52 19.35 -22.96
N ALA A 1170 -2.89 18.34 -23.58
CA ALA A 1170 -3.58 17.40 -24.45
C ALA A 1170 -4.63 16.56 -23.68
N PRO A 1171 -5.76 16.15 -24.30
CA PRO A 1171 -6.71 15.23 -23.69
C PRO A 1171 -6.06 13.92 -23.23
N CYS A 1172 -6.58 13.34 -22.15
CA CYS A 1172 -6.04 12.13 -21.55
C CYS A 1172 -6.05 10.95 -22.54
N LYS A 1173 -4.88 10.47 -22.98
CA LYS A 1173 -4.77 9.34 -23.93
C LYS A 1173 -5.27 8.02 -23.34
N VAL A 1174 -5.02 7.78 -22.05
CA VAL A 1174 -5.65 6.69 -21.28
C VAL A 1174 -6.92 7.21 -20.60
N SER A 1175 -7.73 7.98 -21.33
CA SER A 1175 -9.08 8.29 -20.88
C SER A 1175 -9.89 7.00 -20.93
N TYR A 1176 -10.15 6.42 -19.76
CA TYR A 1176 -11.43 5.78 -19.55
C TYR A 1176 -12.50 6.85 -19.78
N ASP A 1177 -13.04 6.91 -21.00
CA ASP A 1177 -13.78 8.07 -21.49
C ASP A 1177 -15.24 8.05 -21.02
N VAL A 1178 -15.40 8.31 -19.72
CA VAL A 1178 -16.68 8.70 -19.09
C VAL A 1178 -17.34 9.83 -19.89
N THR A 1179 -16.59 10.63 -20.64
CA THR A 1179 -17.04 11.76 -21.48
C THR A 1179 -17.32 11.43 -22.96
N SER A 1180 -17.29 10.16 -23.39
CA SER A 1180 -18.05 9.71 -24.58
C SER A 1180 -19.28 8.90 -24.19
N ALA A 1181 -19.26 8.20 -23.06
CA ALA A 1181 -20.43 7.49 -22.55
C ALA A 1181 -21.42 8.37 -21.76
N ARG A 1182 -21.01 9.56 -21.26
CA ARG A 1182 -21.93 10.54 -20.64
C ARG A 1182 -23.01 11.00 -21.62
N ASP A 1183 -22.63 11.27 -22.87
CA ASP A 1183 -23.52 11.79 -23.91
C ASP A 1183 -23.37 11.00 -25.22
N MET A 1184 -23.40 9.65 -25.15
CA MET A 1184 -23.40 8.82 -26.36
C MET A 1184 -24.77 8.88 -27.06
N LEU A 1185 -24.97 9.94 -27.83
CA LEU A 1185 -26.09 10.14 -28.72
C LEU A 1185 -25.94 9.26 -29.97
N LEU A 1186 -26.95 8.45 -30.25
CA LEU A 1186 -27.04 7.60 -31.43
C LEU A 1186 -28.28 8.00 -32.23
N LEU A 1187 -28.07 8.37 -33.49
CA LEU A 1187 -29.14 8.66 -34.45
C LEU A 1187 -29.48 7.39 -35.24
N ALA A 1188 -30.74 6.94 -35.17
CA ALA A 1188 -31.30 5.91 -36.03
C ALA A 1188 -31.91 6.52 -37.30
N SER A 1189 -32.27 5.71 -38.32
CA SER A 1189 -32.82 6.27 -39.57
C SER A 1189 -34.23 6.84 -39.39
N CYS A 1190 -35.04 6.23 -38.52
CA CYS A 1190 -36.39 6.68 -38.18
C CYS A 1190 -36.72 6.49 -36.69
N GLN A 1191 -37.85 7.07 -36.26
CA GLN A 1191 -38.31 6.98 -34.87
C GLN A 1191 -38.67 5.54 -34.45
N ASP A 1192 -39.08 4.67 -35.38
CA ASP A 1192 -39.44 3.28 -35.05
C ASP A 1192 -38.22 2.36 -34.97
N GLU A 1193 -37.15 2.63 -35.73
CA GLU A 1193 -35.84 2.04 -35.46
C GLU A 1193 -35.29 2.51 -34.12
N GLN A 1194 -35.43 3.80 -33.78
CA GLN A 1194 -35.03 4.33 -32.48
C GLN A 1194 -35.71 3.56 -31.33
N LYS A 1195 -37.04 3.34 -31.42
CA LYS A 1195 -37.79 2.50 -30.48
C LYS A 1195 -37.26 1.06 -30.45
N LYS A 1196 -36.96 0.46 -31.61
CA LYS A 1196 -36.44 -0.92 -31.72
C LYS A 1196 -35.06 -1.08 -31.05
N TRP A 1197 -34.13 -0.18 -31.34
CA TRP A 1197 -32.79 -0.15 -30.72
C TRP A 1197 -32.87 0.06 -29.20
N VAL A 1198 -33.63 1.06 -28.74
CA VAL A 1198 -33.85 1.29 -27.30
C VAL A 1198 -34.47 0.06 -26.64
N THR A 1199 -35.53 -0.51 -27.21
CA THR A 1199 -36.24 -1.65 -26.61
C THR A 1199 -35.36 -2.90 -26.52
N HIS A 1200 -34.58 -3.21 -27.55
CA HIS A 1200 -33.68 -4.37 -27.51
C HIS A 1200 -32.48 -4.14 -26.58
N LEU A 1201 -31.86 -2.96 -26.59
CA LEU A 1201 -30.77 -2.65 -25.65
C LEU A 1201 -31.24 -2.67 -24.19
N VAL A 1202 -32.39 -2.08 -23.87
CA VAL A 1202 -33.00 -2.11 -22.51
C VAL A 1202 -33.41 -3.54 -22.08
N LYS A 1203 -33.57 -4.50 -23.00
CA LYS A 1203 -33.70 -5.93 -22.67
C LYS A 1203 -32.37 -6.61 -22.34
N LYS A 1204 -31.24 -6.16 -22.90
CA LYS A 1204 -29.90 -6.75 -22.68
C LYS A 1204 -29.14 -6.12 -21.51
N ILE A 1205 -29.42 -4.85 -21.20
CA ILE A 1205 -28.85 -4.15 -20.04
C ILE A 1205 -29.42 -4.74 -18.74
N PRO A 1206 -28.59 -5.04 -17.72
CA PRO A 1206 -29.05 -5.49 -16.42
C PRO A 1206 -30.00 -4.48 -15.76
N LYS A 1207 -31.25 -4.89 -15.47
CA LYS A 1207 -32.28 -4.01 -14.89
C LYS A 1207 -31.98 -3.54 -13.46
N ASN A 1208 -31.08 -4.23 -12.78
CA ASN A 1208 -30.39 -3.74 -11.60
C ASN A 1208 -28.89 -3.76 -11.95
N PRO A 1209 -28.09 -2.75 -11.56
CA PRO A 1209 -26.64 -2.89 -11.59
C PRO A 1209 -26.24 -4.08 -10.70
N PRO A 1210 -25.27 -4.92 -11.10
CA PRO A 1210 -24.84 -6.04 -10.28
C PRO A 1210 -24.22 -5.51 -8.98
N SER A 1211 -24.57 -6.13 -7.84
CA SER A 1211 -24.02 -5.79 -6.52
C SER A 1211 -22.53 -6.16 -6.35
N THR A 1212 -21.87 -6.55 -7.44
CA THR A 1212 -20.49 -7.04 -7.52
C THR A 1212 -19.64 -6.14 -8.43
N PHE A 1213 -19.58 -4.85 -8.10
CA PHE A 1213 -18.55 -3.92 -8.62
C PHE A 1213 -17.48 -3.56 -7.56
N VAL A 1214 -17.05 -4.57 -6.80
CA VAL A 1214 -15.77 -4.50 -6.07
C VAL A 1214 -14.64 -4.43 -7.10
N ARG A 1215 -13.72 -3.47 -6.93
CA ARG A 1215 -12.72 -3.09 -7.93
C ARG A 1215 -11.50 -4.02 -7.92
N ALA A 1216 -11.66 -5.25 -8.41
CA ALA A 1216 -10.53 -6.12 -8.71
C ALA A 1216 -9.90 -5.77 -10.07
N SER A 1217 -8.56 -5.69 -10.11
CA SER A 1217 -7.76 -5.72 -11.34
C SER A 1217 -6.92 -7.00 -11.32
N PRO A 1218 -6.79 -7.75 -12.43
CA PRO A 1218 -6.12 -9.07 -12.44
C PRO A 1218 -4.59 -8.93 -12.34
N ARG A 1219 -3.81 -9.94 -11.93
CA ARG A 1219 -3.86 -11.40 -12.24
C ARG A 1219 -3.36 -12.25 -11.04
N THR A 1220 -3.69 -13.54 -10.83
CA THR A 1220 -4.62 -14.49 -11.51
C THR A 1220 -4.93 -15.73 -10.63
N MET A 1221 -6.15 -16.27 -10.76
CA MET A 1221 -6.65 -17.63 -10.38
C MET A 1221 -6.60 -18.04 -8.88
N SER A 1222 -7.69 -18.39 -8.16
CA SER A 1222 -8.95 -19.20 -8.38
C SER A 1222 -8.78 -20.65 -7.87
N THR A 1223 -9.67 -21.26 -7.04
CA THR A 1223 -11.13 -21.43 -7.23
C THR A 1223 -11.98 -21.67 -5.95
N ARG A 1224 -13.20 -21.09 -5.91
CA ARG A 1224 -14.53 -21.63 -5.43
C ARG A 1224 -14.74 -22.17 -3.99
N SER A 1225 -15.96 -22.16 -3.38
CA SER A 1225 -17.24 -21.42 -3.58
C SER A 1225 -18.37 -21.78 -2.56
N SER A 1226 -19.44 -20.96 -2.49
CA SER A 1226 -20.82 -21.21 -1.95
C SER A 1226 -21.07 -20.99 -0.44
N ALA A 1227 -22.24 -20.56 0.09
CA ALA A 1227 -23.45 -19.81 -0.36
C ALA A 1227 -24.30 -19.41 0.92
N ASN A 1228 -25.57 -18.96 1.00
CA ASN A 1228 -26.73 -18.73 0.09
C ASN A 1228 -27.87 -17.87 0.76
N GLN A 1229 -28.82 -17.30 -0.01
CA GLN A 1229 -30.20 -16.83 0.39
C GLN A 1229 -30.37 -15.66 1.42
N SER A 1230 -31.48 -14.88 1.54
CA SER A 1230 -32.59 -14.35 0.68
C SER A 1230 -33.42 -13.29 1.52
N PHE A 1231 -34.62 -12.70 1.29
CA PHE A 1231 -35.74 -12.79 0.32
C PHE A 1231 -36.77 -11.60 0.47
N ARG A 1232 -37.64 -11.36 -0.55
CA ARG A 1232 -39.05 -10.79 -0.54
C ARG A 1232 -39.42 -9.27 -0.41
N LYS A 1233 -40.11 -8.79 -1.48
CA LYS A 1233 -41.35 -7.93 -1.57
C LYS A 1233 -41.36 -6.44 -1.09
N ALA A 1234 -42.33 -5.57 -1.46
CA ALA A 1234 -43.14 -5.32 -2.69
C ALA A 1234 -44.12 -4.10 -2.50
N VAL A 1235 -44.74 -3.62 -3.61
CA VAL A 1235 -45.90 -2.64 -3.71
C VAL A 1235 -45.53 -1.14 -3.55
N LYS A 1236 -46.06 -0.09 -4.22
CA LYS A 1236 -46.99 0.28 -5.35
C LYS A 1236 -48.12 1.27 -4.93
N ASN A 1237 -48.39 2.25 -5.82
CA ASN A 1237 -49.69 2.95 -6.06
C ASN A 1237 -50.27 3.90 -4.97
N THR A 1238 -51.13 4.91 -5.23
CA THR A 1238 -51.32 5.90 -6.34
C THR A 1238 -52.42 6.92 -5.94
N SER A 1239 -52.38 8.16 -6.47
CA SER A 1239 -53.46 9.19 -6.49
C SER A 1239 -53.89 9.82 -5.14
N GLY A 1240 -54.45 11.04 -5.09
CA GLY A 1240 -54.53 12.10 -6.11
C GLY A 1240 -55.69 13.12 -5.93
N LYS A 1241 -55.56 14.27 -6.62
CA LYS A 1241 -56.53 15.39 -6.81
C LYS A 1241 -56.79 16.39 -5.65
N THR A 1242 -56.95 17.65 -6.09
CA THR A 1242 -57.55 18.83 -5.42
C THR A 1242 -56.88 19.31 -4.12
N ARG A 1243 -56.68 20.62 -3.94
CA ARG A 1243 -57.37 21.78 -4.56
C ARG A 1243 -56.39 22.86 -5.02
#